data_AF-A0A2J6T8Q1-F1
#
_entry.id   AF-A0A2J6T8Q1-F1
#
_cell.length_a   1.000
_cell.length_b   1.000
_cell.length_c   1.000
_cell.angle_alpha   90.00
_cell.angle_beta   90.00
_cell.angle_gamma   90.00
#
_symmetry.space_group_name_H-M   'P 1'
#
loop_
_entity.id
_entity.type
_entity.pdbx_description
1 polymer ?
#
loop_
_entity_poly.entity_id
_entity_poly.type
_entity_poly.pdbx_seq_one_letter_code
_entity_poly.pdbx_strand_id
1 'polypeptide(L)'
;MKWSALLGLAFVGAVHSFASTDSLQDADPAQSGYLPNHNMDPNKLSTFKQGWKNTYNANEAFYAKPLTWTPAGSNAEQVILVSNQNIIRIVDGATGALLNSRTLDPPFAATDSNCGDIPNTIGITGTPYIDGSTNIMYFFSKGYKNGAPTGSGTLNGQYKFYAVQLPSLNDANGFPIVIDGNHADNDPTRYFLGGTVLQRPAVSSIGNIVMGGFGGHCDNFNYTGMFVAVSKVPGVGITNIQAMEANPGAPQPQTLDYLNQGGGKAGIWMGGMGMATDAAAGRVYFVTGNGRGAGDNGGGAPASGKKYTSTLQQVTVHFDVSPSGVLTQADYFEPYEYQSLNGGDRDFGSSGAALLDPVFSGNGVSRIIIAGGKSGKIYIMNADNLGGFANGPGGSDSVIQTILAPGSMLSGVGSYPLEGGYIYFAPSGFSLFAYKFGTDNQGNPVFTQAGKSALTFAGKTIPTITTLNGQPGTAIVWMADVNNGLVAYNAIPQNGVLVPYSIPATGRLQKNQRPGFGNGRCYSSSTNNVMMIGGSSTPPPLTCTPSPLNFGSVTVGQTKTVQVTCTAGTALNLQGCTTGLGTFSCSGIPASVASGGQFTFPVTFDLTDSNIEKVRQGGFQVLPGAEGTTLNILSSTGALQTSVQLTATVVASGGFIVFGAKTVDFGGLTVGGSSTGSVTVTNKGAGVLTLTGYAWQDLTTTGPPFINVTASNPNTVIGTAFTSTNFPALGLQIQPGASISISMVFSPQSAGTSSSMLTIWSDGGFSDVMLVGTAAQGTSSSSSSSSSTSTPSSSSSSSSTISSASTSSSVFSSSSSALTSSSTTSSGPSSVSATTTASTFSTITTSSNPTPTVSGTPGSYNYMGCFSDLSSGHALPLLFRNNSVTPELCEAYVSSLAHKPTPTVLPYYYVEYHRECYGGSSFSFGSSAITSLVGTKACSMVCSGSIGAQVTGTAKCGGSKEFNLYAAGGLVSWAGVATTVTK
;
A
#
# COMPACT_ATOMS: atom_id res chain seq x y z
N MET A 1 77.69 -8.95 -0.02
CA MET A 1 76.29 -9.35 -0.30
C MET A 1 75.39 -8.18 0.03
N LYS A 2 74.45 -7.88 -0.87
CA LYS A 2 73.86 -6.56 -1.09
C LYS A 2 72.74 -6.21 -0.10
N TRP A 3 72.71 -4.92 0.26
CA TRP A 3 71.59 -4.21 0.86
C TRP A 3 70.39 -4.11 -0.09
N SER A 4 69.17 -4.08 0.43
CA SER A 4 68.01 -3.50 -0.25
C SER A 4 67.00 -3.00 0.78
N ALA A 5 66.90 -1.68 0.91
CA ALA A 5 65.81 -0.98 1.58
C ALA A 5 64.61 -0.93 0.62
N LEU A 6 63.42 -1.28 1.12
CA LEU A 6 62.15 -1.03 0.43
C LEU A 6 61.38 0.01 1.25
N LEU A 7 61.36 1.24 0.73
CA LEU A 7 60.42 2.28 1.13
C LEU A 7 59.00 1.78 0.84
N GLY A 8 58.20 1.59 1.89
CA GLY A 8 56.75 1.52 1.77
C GLY A 8 56.20 2.92 1.50
N LEU A 9 55.89 3.23 0.24
CA LEU A 9 54.98 4.33 -0.09
C LEU A 9 53.58 3.92 0.36
N ALA A 10 53.15 4.45 1.51
CA ALA A 10 51.74 4.51 1.86
C ALA A 10 51.04 5.44 0.85
N PHE A 11 50.40 4.86 -0.17
CA PHE A 11 49.34 5.56 -0.89
C PHE A 11 48.17 5.75 0.07
N VAL A 12 48.16 6.88 0.77
CA VAL A 12 46.96 7.41 1.40
C VAL A 12 46.08 7.84 0.24
N GLY A 13 45.23 6.93 -0.25
CA GLY A 13 44.14 7.32 -1.14
C GLY A 13 43.36 8.41 -0.44
N ALA A 14 43.19 9.57 -1.09
CA ALA A 14 42.34 10.63 -0.59
C ALA A 14 40.92 10.06 -0.45
N VAL A 15 40.56 9.64 0.77
CA VAL A 15 39.21 9.23 1.10
C VAL A 15 38.38 10.50 1.05
N HIS A 16 37.66 10.68 -0.05
CA HIS A 16 36.68 11.73 -0.20
C HIS A 16 35.50 11.40 0.72
N SER A 17 35.63 11.65 2.03
CA SER A 17 34.56 11.31 2.97
C SER A 17 33.54 12.44 3.04
N PHE A 18 32.30 12.13 2.64
CA PHE A 18 31.09 12.82 3.06
C PHE A 18 30.99 12.90 4.59
N ALA A 19 30.09 13.73 5.12
CA ALA A 19 29.96 13.85 6.58
C ALA A 19 29.33 12.57 7.13
N SER A 20 29.83 12.08 8.28
CA SER A 20 29.27 10.88 8.91
C SER A 20 27.80 11.02 9.33
N THR A 21 27.27 12.24 9.36
CA THR A 21 25.88 12.59 9.67
C THR A 21 24.98 12.69 8.44
N ASP A 22 25.51 12.46 7.23
CA ASP A 22 24.74 12.52 5.99
C ASP A 22 23.83 11.29 5.83
N SER A 23 22.66 11.51 5.25
CA SER A 23 21.67 10.51 4.84
C SER A 23 21.71 10.42 3.32
N LEU A 24 22.60 9.58 2.79
CA LEU A 24 22.86 9.43 1.36
C LEU A 24 21.79 8.61 0.62
N GLN A 25 20.85 8.01 1.35
CA GLN A 25 19.78 7.18 0.81
C GLN A 25 18.59 7.18 1.79
N ASP A 26 17.51 6.46 1.44
CA ASP A 26 16.39 6.24 2.35
C ASP A 26 16.84 5.41 3.58
N ALA A 27 17.15 6.06 4.70
CA ALA A 27 17.67 5.43 5.92
C ALA A 27 18.96 4.58 5.69
N ASP A 28 19.05 3.39 6.28
CA ASP A 28 20.18 2.47 6.21
C ASP A 28 20.00 1.39 5.10
N PRO A 29 21.07 0.73 4.62
CA PRO A 29 20.98 -0.31 3.59
C PRO A 29 20.00 -1.44 3.93
N ALA A 30 19.97 -1.88 5.19
CA ALA A 30 19.07 -2.92 5.65
C ALA A 30 17.60 -2.46 5.75
N GLN A 31 17.34 -1.18 5.51
CA GLN A 31 16.04 -0.52 5.68
C GLN A 31 15.45 -0.72 7.09
N SER A 32 16.31 -0.96 8.08
CA SER A 32 15.89 -1.12 9.47
C SER A 32 15.35 0.19 10.06
N GLY A 33 15.69 1.32 9.46
CA GLY A 33 15.35 2.66 9.94
C GLY A 33 16.23 3.14 11.10
N TYR A 34 17.26 2.39 11.51
CA TYR A 34 18.13 2.77 12.63
C TYR A 34 19.32 3.62 12.17
N LEU A 35 19.40 4.84 12.69
CA LEU A 35 20.33 5.87 12.29
C LEU A 35 21.11 6.41 13.51
N PRO A 36 22.28 5.85 13.85
CA PRO A 36 22.93 6.09 15.13
C PRO A 36 23.72 7.41 15.24
N ASN A 37 23.95 8.11 14.13
CA ASN A 37 25.05 9.07 13.99
C ASN A 37 24.63 10.40 13.35
N HIS A 38 23.46 10.94 13.74
CA HIS A 38 22.94 12.22 13.25
C HIS A 38 22.91 13.33 14.32
N ASN A 39 23.57 13.14 15.46
CA ASN A 39 23.60 14.10 16.57
C ASN A 39 22.21 14.55 17.08
N MET A 40 21.22 13.65 17.02
CA MET A 40 19.87 13.89 17.53
C MET A 40 19.83 13.60 19.03
N ASP A 41 19.86 14.66 19.83
CA ASP A 41 19.85 14.58 21.30
C ASP A 41 18.41 14.73 21.83
N PRO A 42 17.83 13.70 22.48
CA PRO A 42 16.47 13.76 23.00
C PRO A 42 16.28 14.90 24.02
N ASN A 43 17.33 15.27 24.76
CA ASN A 43 17.25 16.34 25.77
C ASN A 43 17.15 17.73 25.16
N LYS A 44 17.42 17.86 23.85
CA LYS A 44 17.36 19.14 23.14
C LYS A 44 16.09 19.29 22.29
N LEU A 45 15.25 18.26 22.16
CA LEU A 45 14.08 18.32 21.28
C LEU A 45 13.10 19.45 21.64
N SER A 46 12.99 19.80 22.93
CA SER A 46 12.16 20.92 23.39
C SER A 46 12.66 22.29 22.93
N THR A 47 13.93 22.41 22.51
CA THR A 47 14.52 23.65 21.97
C THR A 47 14.48 23.70 20.44
N PHE A 48 13.96 22.65 19.79
CA PHE A 48 13.88 22.63 18.35
C PHE A 48 12.91 23.70 17.85
N LYS A 49 13.19 24.26 16.67
CA LYS A 49 12.29 25.15 15.93
C LYS A 49 12.28 24.81 14.45
N GLN A 50 11.24 25.24 13.74
CA GLN A 50 11.28 25.29 12.28
C GLN A 50 12.30 26.36 11.88
N GLY A 51 13.44 25.95 11.33
CA GLY A 51 14.50 26.88 10.93
C GLY A 51 14.17 27.62 9.65
N TRP A 52 13.71 26.89 8.63
CA TRP A 52 13.23 27.43 7.36
C TRP A 52 12.13 26.53 6.78
N LYS A 53 11.34 27.10 5.87
CA LYS A 53 10.32 26.39 5.08
C LYS A 53 10.28 26.96 3.66
N ASN A 54 10.64 26.14 2.69
CA ASN A 54 10.52 26.48 1.28
C ASN A 54 9.17 26.04 0.75
N THR A 55 8.47 26.95 0.07
CA THR A 55 7.20 26.68 -0.60
C THR A 55 7.43 26.63 -2.11
N TYR A 56 6.95 25.57 -2.75
CA TYR A 56 7.04 25.33 -4.18
C TYR A 56 5.67 25.50 -4.84
N ASN A 57 5.61 25.37 -6.17
CA ASN A 57 4.36 25.54 -6.90
C ASN A 57 3.30 24.52 -6.43
N ALA A 58 2.02 24.88 -6.54
CA ALA A 58 0.93 24.11 -5.94
C ALA A 58 0.81 22.65 -6.44
N ASN A 59 1.34 22.36 -7.64
CA ASN A 59 1.28 21.04 -8.26
C ASN A 59 2.57 20.23 -8.10
N GLU A 60 3.61 20.82 -7.49
CA GLU A 60 4.87 20.15 -7.21
C GLU A 60 4.80 19.44 -5.86
N ALA A 61 4.95 18.12 -5.91
CA ALA A 61 4.86 17.21 -4.79
C ALA A 61 6.16 16.42 -4.58
N PHE A 62 6.54 16.24 -3.31
CA PHE A 62 7.75 15.51 -2.92
C PHE A 62 7.40 14.13 -2.36
N TYR A 63 7.36 13.10 -3.21
CA TYR A 63 7.19 11.70 -2.78
C TYR A 63 8.51 11.05 -2.38
N ALA A 64 9.61 11.48 -3.00
CA ALA A 64 10.95 11.13 -2.57
C ALA A 64 11.27 11.85 -1.25
N LYS A 65 12.03 11.16 -0.39
CA LYS A 65 12.46 11.69 0.90
C LYS A 65 13.68 12.62 0.70
N PRO A 66 13.81 13.72 1.46
CA PRO A 66 15.01 14.55 1.41
C PRO A 66 16.26 13.75 1.79
N LEU A 67 17.35 13.95 1.05
CA LEU A 67 18.67 13.40 1.37
C LEU A 67 19.59 14.52 1.83
N THR A 68 20.49 14.21 2.75
CA THR A 68 21.54 15.16 3.19
C THR A 68 22.87 14.72 2.63
N TRP A 69 23.65 15.70 2.18
CA TRP A 69 24.96 15.48 1.59
C TRP A 69 25.85 16.68 1.89
N THR A 70 27.05 16.41 2.39
CA THR A 70 28.06 17.43 2.67
C THR A 70 29.22 17.26 1.68
N PRO A 71 29.46 18.25 0.80
CA PRO A 71 30.56 18.17 -0.16
C PRO A 71 31.91 17.94 0.55
N ALA A 72 32.78 17.14 -0.07
CA ALA A 72 34.12 16.89 0.47
C ALA A 72 34.87 18.22 0.71
N GLY A 73 35.42 18.38 1.92
CA GLY A 73 36.12 19.61 2.33
C GLY A 73 35.20 20.79 2.71
N SER A 74 33.88 20.63 2.63
CA SER A 74 32.89 21.61 3.10
C SER A 74 32.41 21.24 4.51
N ASN A 75 32.06 22.26 5.30
CA ASN A 75 31.30 22.11 6.54
C ASN A 75 29.81 22.49 6.36
N ALA A 76 29.42 22.90 5.14
CA ALA A 76 28.06 23.25 4.80
C ALA A 76 27.31 22.03 4.29
N GLU A 77 26.46 21.48 5.16
CA GLU A 77 25.49 20.44 4.82
C GLU A 77 24.49 20.96 3.78
N GLN A 78 24.24 20.15 2.75
CA GLN A 78 23.26 20.43 1.72
C GLN A 78 22.14 19.40 1.76
N VAL A 79 20.98 19.78 1.23
CA VAL A 79 19.80 18.92 1.14
C VAL A 79 19.43 18.76 -0.32
N ILE A 80 19.30 17.51 -0.75
CA ILE A 80 18.90 17.14 -2.10
C ILE A 80 17.40 16.84 -2.11
N LEU A 81 16.70 17.46 -3.05
CA LEU A 81 15.26 17.37 -3.22
C LEU A 81 14.93 16.99 -4.65
N VAL A 82 14.05 16.02 -4.83
CA VAL A 82 13.50 15.62 -6.14
C VAL A 82 11.98 15.54 -6.08
N SER A 83 11.30 15.91 -7.17
CA SER A 83 9.84 16.04 -7.18
C SER A 83 9.16 15.27 -8.33
N ASN A 84 7.83 15.13 -8.19
CA ASN A 84 6.95 14.57 -9.21
C ASN A 84 6.90 15.38 -10.53
N GLN A 85 7.58 16.54 -10.58
CA GLN A 85 7.74 17.36 -11.77
C GLN A 85 9.11 17.19 -12.46
N ASN A 86 9.88 16.18 -12.07
CA ASN A 86 11.24 15.92 -12.58
C ASN A 86 12.23 17.07 -12.33
N ILE A 87 12.07 17.75 -11.18
CA ILE A 87 12.98 18.82 -10.76
C ILE A 87 13.88 18.29 -9.66
N ILE A 88 15.19 18.49 -9.84
CA ILE A 88 16.24 18.21 -8.85
C ILE A 88 16.69 19.54 -8.28
N ARG A 89 16.80 19.64 -6.95
CA ARG A 89 17.34 20.82 -6.27
C ARG A 89 18.37 20.43 -5.22
N ILE A 90 19.34 21.32 -5.05
CA ILE A 90 20.26 21.36 -3.94
C ILE A 90 19.97 22.63 -3.16
N VAL A 91 19.66 22.51 -1.88
CA VAL A 91 19.48 23.65 -0.98
C VAL A 91 20.48 23.59 0.15
N ASP A 92 20.87 24.74 0.68
CA ASP A 92 21.68 24.82 1.89
C ASP A 92 20.88 24.32 3.10
N GLY A 93 21.44 23.38 3.87
CA GLY A 93 20.71 22.75 4.98
C GLY A 93 20.42 23.69 6.15
N ALA A 94 21.25 24.71 6.37
CA ALA A 94 21.08 25.64 7.48
C ALA A 94 20.06 26.75 7.16
N THR A 95 20.05 27.24 5.92
CA THR A 95 19.29 28.44 5.51
C THR A 95 18.13 28.15 4.57
N GLY A 96 18.12 26.99 3.91
CA GLY A 96 17.13 26.65 2.87
C GLY A 96 17.38 27.36 1.54
N ALA A 97 18.47 28.13 1.41
CA ALA A 97 18.78 28.83 0.18
C ALA A 97 19.01 27.86 -0.98
N LEU A 98 18.42 28.14 -2.15
CA LEU A 98 18.66 27.35 -3.35
C LEU A 98 20.12 27.53 -3.81
N LEU A 99 20.84 26.43 -3.93
CA LEU A 99 22.23 26.41 -4.39
C LEU A 99 22.33 26.00 -5.86
N ASN A 100 21.56 24.98 -6.28
CA ASN A 100 21.49 24.54 -7.66
C ASN A 100 20.13 23.89 -7.96
N SER A 101 19.72 23.89 -9.22
CA SER A 101 18.48 23.27 -9.68
C SER A 101 18.61 22.78 -11.13
N ARG A 102 17.98 21.65 -11.45
CA ARG A 102 17.84 21.14 -12.82
C ARG A 102 16.45 20.55 -13.02
N THR A 103 15.79 20.93 -14.11
CA THR A 103 14.56 20.28 -14.59
C THR A 103 14.94 19.29 -15.70
N LEU A 104 14.46 18.05 -15.61
CA LEU A 104 14.67 17.03 -16.64
C LEU A 104 13.52 17.06 -17.67
N ASP A 105 13.32 15.95 -18.38
CA ASP A 105 12.22 15.78 -19.34
C ASP A 105 10.84 16.03 -18.69
N PRO A 106 9.83 16.48 -19.47
CA PRO A 106 8.48 16.68 -18.96
C PRO A 106 7.95 15.44 -18.21
N PRO A 107 7.36 15.63 -17.01
CA PRO A 107 6.87 14.51 -16.20
C PRO A 107 5.65 13.86 -16.84
N PHE A 108 5.43 12.59 -16.51
CA PHE A 108 4.26 11.82 -16.97
C PHE A 108 2.97 12.39 -16.40
N ALA A 109 1.86 12.34 -17.14
CA ALA A 109 0.59 12.93 -16.72
C ALA A 109 -0.19 11.93 -15.86
N ALA A 110 -0.80 12.41 -14.77
CA ALA A 110 -1.66 11.56 -13.94
C ALA A 110 -2.89 11.04 -14.71
N THR A 111 -3.38 11.77 -15.72
CA THR A 111 -4.48 11.31 -16.58
C THR A 111 -4.12 10.08 -17.40
N ASP A 112 -2.85 9.95 -17.80
CA ASP A 112 -2.37 8.87 -18.65
C ASP A 112 -2.06 7.59 -17.84
N SER A 113 -2.13 7.65 -16.52
CA SER A 113 -2.05 6.48 -15.62
C SER A 113 -3.42 5.83 -15.35
N ASN A 114 -4.52 6.53 -15.69
CA ASN A 114 -5.89 6.17 -15.30
C ASN A 114 -6.04 5.89 -13.79
N CYS A 115 -5.19 6.52 -12.95
CA CYS A 115 -5.08 6.26 -11.52
C CYS A 115 -4.89 7.58 -10.75
N GLY A 116 -5.73 7.81 -9.75
CA GLY A 116 -5.72 9.05 -8.94
C GLY A 116 -4.72 9.06 -7.78
N ASP A 117 -3.85 8.04 -7.66
CA ASP A 117 -2.95 7.89 -6.50
C ASP A 117 -1.90 9.01 -6.39
N ILE A 118 -1.39 9.48 -7.53
CA ILE A 118 -0.49 10.63 -7.65
C ILE A 118 -1.17 11.66 -8.57
N PRO A 119 -1.63 12.81 -8.04
CA PRO A 119 -2.32 13.81 -8.83
C PRO A 119 -1.36 14.62 -9.71
N ASN A 120 -1.91 15.26 -10.74
CA ASN A 120 -1.23 16.15 -11.70
C ASN A 120 -0.17 15.45 -12.56
N THR A 121 1.01 15.16 -11.99
CA THR A 121 2.16 14.61 -12.71
C THR A 121 2.91 13.57 -11.90
N ILE A 122 3.57 12.65 -12.60
CA ILE A 122 4.36 11.54 -12.08
C ILE A 122 5.76 11.65 -12.67
N GLY A 123 6.74 11.89 -11.82
CA GLY A 123 8.13 12.14 -12.20
C GLY A 123 9.09 11.29 -11.38
N ILE A 124 10.02 11.94 -10.67
CA ILE A 124 10.88 11.27 -9.69
C ILE A 124 10.07 11.09 -8.40
N THR A 125 9.69 9.84 -8.12
CA THR A 125 8.84 9.49 -6.96
C THR A 125 9.56 8.63 -5.93
N GLY A 126 10.48 7.76 -6.35
CA GLY A 126 11.37 7.04 -5.44
C GLY A 126 12.53 7.91 -4.96
N THR A 127 12.96 7.70 -3.72
CA THR A 127 14.13 8.39 -3.15
C THR A 127 15.41 7.98 -3.89
N PRO A 128 16.26 8.93 -4.32
CA PRO A 128 17.57 8.63 -4.92
C PRO A 128 18.54 7.90 -3.98
N TYR A 129 19.65 7.42 -4.54
CA TYR A 129 20.83 6.95 -3.82
C TYR A 129 22.04 7.82 -4.20
N ILE A 130 22.79 8.32 -3.23
CA ILE A 130 24.03 9.07 -3.44
C ILE A 130 25.21 8.16 -3.12
N ASP A 131 26.08 7.95 -4.10
CA ASP A 131 27.34 7.26 -3.86
C ASP A 131 28.35 8.23 -3.26
N GLY A 132 28.56 8.13 -1.95
CA GLY A 132 29.45 9.03 -1.23
C GLY A 132 30.92 8.98 -1.68
N SER A 133 31.34 7.92 -2.39
CA SER A 133 32.72 7.81 -2.89
C SER A 133 32.96 8.60 -4.18
N THR A 134 31.91 8.77 -4.99
CA THR A 134 31.98 9.46 -6.29
C THR A 134 31.19 10.77 -6.32
N ASN A 135 30.37 11.03 -5.30
CA ASN A 135 29.41 12.12 -5.25
C ASN A 135 28.43 12.11 -6.44
N ILE A 136 28.08 10.91 -6.93
CA ILE A 136 27.09 10.72 -7.99
C ILE A 136 25.78 10.29 -7.36
N MET A 137 24.69 10.96 -7.74
CA MET A 137 23.33 10.60 -7.34
C MET A 137 22.64 9.80 -8.45
N TYR A 138 22.03 8.68 -8.07
CA TYR A 138 21.36 7.73 -8.96
C TYR A 138 19.86 7.65 -8.67
N PHE A 139 19.02 7.70 -9.70
CA PHE A 139 17.56 7.64 -9.55
C PHE A 139 16.85 7.30 -10.87
N PHE A 140 15.59 6.89 -10.77
CA PHE A 140 14.70 6.73 -11.92
C PHE A 140 13.78 7.94 -12.07
N SER A 141 13.56 8.37 -13.32
CA SER A 141 12.66 9.47 -13.67
C SER A 141 11.65 9.00 -14.72
N LYS A 142 10.36 9.29 -14.49
CA LYS A 142 9.29 9.02 -15.45
C LYS A 142 8.99 10.27 -16.28
N GLY A 143 8.95 10.11 -17.59
CA GLY A 143 8.55 11.15 -18.53
C GLY A 143 7.94 10.54 -19.78
N TYR A 144 8.14 11.19 -20.92
CA TYR A 144 7.73 10.67 -22.23
C TYR A 144 8.94 10.44 -23.15
N LYS A 145 8.79 9.48 -24.06
CA LYS A 145 9.77 9.17 -25.09
C LYS A 145 10.18 10.44 -25.84
N ASN A 146 11.48 10.58 -26.07
CA ASN A 146 12.08 11.72 -26.78
C ASN A 146 11.78 13.10 -26.14
N GLY A 147 11.44 13.15 -24.85
CA GLY A 147 11.11 14.40 -24.17
C GLY A 147 9.78 15.03 -24.62
N ALA A 148 8.83 14.21 -25.12
CA ALA A 148 7.53 14.71 -25.56
C ALA A 148 6.75 15.42 -24.43
N PRO A 149 5.82 16.33 -24.76
CA PRO A 149 5.07 17.10 -23.76
C PRO A 149 4.24 16.23 -22.80
N THR A 150 3.96 16.77 -21.62
CA THR A 150 3.08 16.14 -20.63
C THR A 150 1.68 15.90 -21.23
N GLY A 151 1.19 14.66 -21.13
CA GLY A 151 -0.11 14.23 -21.67
C GLY A 151 -0.01 13.56 -23.04
N SER A 152 1.18 13.10 -23.44
CA SER A 152 1.40 12.44 -24.74
C SER A 152 0.87 11.00 -24.81
N GLY A 153 0.17 10.50 -23.79
CA GLY A 153 -0.49 9.19 -23.75
C GLY A 153 0.34 8.09 -23.08
N THR A 154 -0.36 7.08 -22.55
CA THR A 154 0.22 6.00 -21.74
C THR A 154 1.41 5.30 -22.40
N LEU A 155 1.27 4.85 -23.66
CA LEU A 155 2.33 4.11 -24.38
C LEU A 155 3.56 4.94 -24.75
N ASN A 156 3.46 6.26 -24.67
CA ASN A 156 4.59 7.17 -24.83
C ASN A 156 5.32 7.42 -23.51
N GLY A 157 4.79 6.97 -22.37
CA GLY A 157 5.50 7.05 -21.09
C GLY A 157 6.80 6.23 -21.11
N GLN A 158 7.83 6.75 -20.47
CA GLN A 158 9.16 6.13 -20.40
C GLN A 158 9.84 6.37 -19.05
N TYR A 159 10.60 5.39 -18.56
CA TYR A 159 11.60 5.58 -17.51
C TYR A 159 13.01 5.70 -18.08
N LYS A 160 13.74 6.65 -17.51
CA LYS A 160 15.19 6.78 -17.64
C LYS A 160 15.84 6.62 -16.28
N PHE A 161 16.96 5.91 -16.24
CA PHE A 161 17.85 5.85 -15.08
C PHE A 161 18.94 6.91 -15.24
N TYR A 162 18.97 7.86 -14.31
CA TYR A 162 19.92 8.96 -14.29
C TYR A 162 21.03 8.67 -13.28
N ALA A 163 22.22 9.11 -13.62
CA ALA A 163 23.32 9.33 -12.70
C ALA A 163 23.78 10.78 -12.90
N VAL A 164 23.74 11.59 -11.83
CA VAL A 164 24.09 13.01 -11.89
C VAL A 164 25.18 13.35 -10.90
N GLN A 165 26.18 14.10 -11.34
CA GLN A 165 27.30 14.53 -10.50
C GLN A 165 26.86 15.64 -9.53
N LEU A 166 27.15 15.50 -8.25
CA LEU A 166 26.97 16.57 -7.26
C LEU A 166 28.26 17.43 -7.16
N PRO A 167 28.14 18.76 -6.99
CA PRO A 167 26.90 19.54 -6.93
C PRO A 167 26.42 20.08 -8.30
N SER A 168 27.11 19.77 -9.41
CA SER A 168 26.84 20.40 -10.72
C SER A 168 25.49 20.01 -11.34
N LEU A 169 24.93 18.87 -10.95
CA LEU A 169 23.73 18.24 -11.51
C LEU A 169 23.86 17.86 -12.99
N ASN A 170 25.08 17.82 -13.53
CA ASN A 170 25.35 17.32 -14.88
C ASN A 170 25.27 15.79 -14.89
N ASP A 171 24.86 15.22 -16.03
CA ASP A 171 24.86 13.77 -16.20
C ASP A 171 26.28 13.21 -16.08
N ALA A 172 26.42 12.11 -15.34
CA ALA A 172 27.66 11.35 -15.31
C ALA A 172 27.89 10.66 -16.66
N ASN A 173 29.15 10.34 -16.98
CA ASN A 173 29.50 9.71 -18.24
C ASN A 173 28.73 8.38 -18.45
N GLY A 174 28.09 8.23 -19.63
CA GLY A 174 27.30 7.04 -19.97
C GLY A 174 25.83 7.06 -19.52
N PHE A 175 25.34 8.18 -18.97
CA PHE A 175 23.96 8.36 -18.50
C PHE A 175 23.26 9.52 -19.23
N PRO A 176 21.90 9.55 -19.26
CA PRO A 176 20.96 8.56 -18.71
C PRO A 176 20.81 7.29 -19.56
N ILE A 177 20.31 6.22 -18.93
CA ILE A 177 19.99 4.94 -19.58
C ILE A 177 18.46 4.82 -19.73
N VAL A 178 17.99 4.47 -20.93
CA VAL A 178 16.56 4.19 -21.17
C VAL A 178 16.23 2.77 -20.71
N ILE A 179 15.18 2.61 -19.90
CA ILE A 179 14.73 1.30 -19.40
C ILE A 179 13.65 0.69 -20.29
N ASP A 180 12.81 1.53 -20.88
CA ASP A 180 11.70 1.11 -21.74
C ASP A 180 12.11 0.23 -22.92
N GLY A 181 11.29 -0.79 -23.20
CA GLY A 181 11.46 -1.71 -24.31
C GLY A 181 12.38 -2.90 -24.04
N ASN A 182 13.04 -2.95 -22.88
CA ASN A 182 13.86 -4.09 -22.51
C ASN A 182 13.01 -5.26 -22.00
N HIS A 183 13.43 -6.48 -22.33
CA HIS A 183 12.77 -7.72 -21.94
C HIS A 183 13.28 -8.20 -20.58
N ALA A 184 12.47 -8.95 -19.85
CA ALA A 184 12.92 -9.61 -18.64
C ALA A 184 13.81 -10.82 -18.98
N ASP A 185 14.87 -11.02 -18.20
CA ASP A 185 15.83 -12.12 -18.38
C ASP A 185 15.21 -13.49 -18.04
N ASN A 186 14.29 -13.53 -17.07
CA ASN A 186 13.61 -14.77 -16.67
C ASN A 186 12.40 -15.11 -17.56
N ASP A 187 11.87 -14.16 -18.32
CA ASP A 187 10.82 -14.40 -19.31
C ASP A 187 10.82 -13.32 -20.41
N PRO A 188 11.39 -13.60 -21.59
CA PRO A 188 11.43 -12.64 -22.69
C PRO A 188 10.07 -12.24 -23.25
N THR A 189 8.97 -12.93 -22.88
CA THR A 189 7.61 -12.50 -23.25
C THR A 189 7.08 -11.38 -22.35
N ARG A 190 7.81 -11.04 -21.29
CA ARG A 190 7.58 -9.89 -20.43
C ARG A 190 8.58 -8.79 -20.78
N TYR A 191 8.09 -7.57 -20.89
CA TYR A 191 8.91 -6.42 -21.30
C TYR A 191 8.47 -5.15 -20.59
N PHE A 192 9.44 -4.28 -20.38
CA PHE A 192 9.28 -3.07 -19.59
C PHE A 192 8.56 -1.99 -20.40
N LEU A 193 7.37 -1.59 -19.93
CA LEU A 193 6.57 -0.50 -20.47
C LEU A 193 6.43 0.60 -19.42
N GLY A 194 7.22 1.66 -19.53
CA GLY A 194 7.31 2.71 -18.52
C GLY A 194 5.98 3.42 -18.27
N GLY A 195 5.15 3.52 -19.31
CA GLY A 195 3.77 4.00 -19.22
C GLY A 195 2.89 3.27 -18.22
N THR A 196 2.96 1.94 -18.16
CA THR A 196 2.06 1.09 -17.37
C THR A 196 2.57 0.80 -15.96
N VAL A 197 3.86 1.05 -15.70
CA VAL A 197 4.48 0.82 -14.38
C VAL A 197 4.78 2.12 -13.61
N LEU A 198 4.93 1.99 -12.30
CA LEU A 198 5.23 3.05 -11.34
C LEU A 198 6.39 2.63 -10.43
N GLN A 199 7.42 3.48 -10.37
CA GLN A 199 8.56 3.34 -9.47
C GLN A 199 8.29 4.13 -8.19
N ARG A 200 7.86 3.45 -7.13
CA ARG A 200 7.62 4.05 -5.80
C ARG A 200 8.74 3.79 -4.79
N PRO A 201 9.33 2.58 -4.72
CA PRO A 201 10.37 2.28 -3.75
C PRO A 201 11.57 3.23 -3.86
N ALA A 202 12.24 3.50 -2.74
CA ALA A 202 13.56 4.12 -2.81
C ALA A 202 14.54 3.22 -3.58
N VAL A 203 15.53 3.84 -4.22
CA VAL A 203 16.57 3.14 -4.95
C VAL A 203 17.58 2.54 -3.95
N SER A 204 17.95 1.28 -4.15
CA SER A 204 18.95 0.59 -3.33
C SER A 204 20.19 0.26 -4.15
N SER A 205 21.35 0.04 -3.51
CA SER A 205 22.56 -0.39 -4.21
C SER A 205 23.34 -1.46 -3.47
N ILE A 206 24.05 -2.29 -4.24
CA ILE A 206 25.05 -3.27 -3.76
C ILE A 206 26.25 -3.18 -4.70
N GLY A 207 27.41 -2.78 -4.17
CA GLY A 207 28.60 -2.56 -4.97
C GLY A 207 28.37 -1.59 -6.14
N ASN A 208 28.59 -2.06 -7.36
CA ASN A 208 28.41 -1.28 -8.59
C ASN A 208 26.99 -1.35 -9.16
N ILE A 209 26.05 -1.98 -8.48
CA ILE A 209 24.71 -2.22 -9.02
C ILE A 209 23.70 -1.39 -8.25
N VAL A 210 22.90 -0.63 -8.99
CA VAL A 210 21.78 0.15 -8.49
C VAL A 210 20.49 -0.54 -8.93
N MET A 211 19.54 -0.65 -8.01
CA MET A 211 18.36 -1.49 -8.20
C MET A 211 17.08 -0.69 -7.95
N GLY A 212 16.05 -0.95 -8.77
CA GLY A 212 14.72 -0.34 -8.65
C GLY A 212 13.60 -1.36 -8.82
N GLY A 213 12.60 -1.27 -7.94
CA GLY A 213 11.35 -2.04 -8.03
C GLY A 213 10.22 -1.24 -8.69
N PHE A 214 9.42 -1.91 -9.51
CA PHE A 214 8.32 -1.31 -10.26
C PHE A 214 7.01 -2.08 -10.02
N GLY A 215 5.93 -1.35 -9.77
CA GLY A 215 4.57 -1.87 -9.68
C GLY A 215 3.62 -1.22 -10.69
N GLY A 216 2.31 -1.46 -10.57
CA GLY A 216 1.31 -0.86 -11.46
C GLY A 216 0.76 0.48 -10.96
N HIS A 217 0.04 1.19 -11.84
CA HIS A 217 -0.79 2.35 -11.48
C HIS A 217 -2.17 1.88 -11.02
N CYS A 218 -2.43 1.76 -9.72
CA CYS A 218 -3.71 1.23 -9.20
C CYS A 218 -4.06 -0.15 -9.79
N ASP A 219 -3.06 -0.98 -10.07
CA ASP A 219 -3.15 -2.25 -10.81
C ASP A 219 -3.86 -2.16 -12.18
N ASN A 220 -3.90 -0.96 -12.78
CA ASN A 220 -4.35 -0.75 -14.15
C ASN A 220 -3.34 -1.32 -15.16
N PHE A 221 -3.85 -1.53 -16.37
CA PHE A 221 -3.10 -1.93 -17.55
C PHE A 221 -2.50 -3.33 -17.49
N ASN A 222 -1.98 -3.75 -18.64
CA ASN A 222 -1.18 -4.94 -18.80
C ASN A 222 0.25 -4.66 -18.33
N TYR A 223 0.54 -5.04 -17.08
CA TYR A 223 1.88 -4.97 -16.53
C TYR A 223 2.21 -6.25 -15.74
N THR A 224 3.50 -6.48 -15.59
CA THR A 224 4.06 -7.35 -14.54
C THR A 224 4.98 -6.49 -13.67
N GLY A 225 5.12 -6.84 -12.40
CA GLY A 225 6.13 -6.25 -11.54
C GLY A 225 7.51 -6.49 -12.13
N MET A 226 8.37 -5.48 -12.10
CA MET A 226 9.72 -5.56 -12.65
C MET A 226 10.73 -5.19 -11.58
N PHE A 227 11.77 -6.00 -11.44
CA PHE A 227 12.96 -5.69 -10.65
C PHE A 227 14.13 -5.44 -11.59
N VAL A 228 14.65 -4.20 -11.59
CA VAL A 228 15.64 -3.73 -12.58
C VAL A 228 16.96 -3.46 -11.88
N ALA A 229 18.04 -4.06 -12.38
CA ALA A 229 19.41 -3.82 -11.96
C ALA A 229 20.19 -3.07 -13.06
N VAL A 230 20.86 -1.99 -12.66
CA VAL A 230 21.64 -1.11 -13.56
C VAL A 230 23.03 -0.90 -12.99
N SER A 231 24.05 -0.99 -13.84
CA SER A 231 25.43 -0.76 -13.43
C SER A 231 25.75 0.74 -13.29
N LYS A 232 26.53 1.07 -12.25
CA LYS A 232 27.18 2.38 -12.07
C LYS A 232 28.33 2.60 -13.05
N VAL A 233 28.86 1.53 -13.66
CA VAL A 233 30.02 1.58 -14.55
C VAL A 233 29.60 2.16 -15.90
N PRO A 234 30.24 3.26 -16.36
CA PRO A 234 29.92 3.88 -17.65
C PRO A 234 29.93 2.88 -18.81
N GLY A 235 28.89 2.91 -19.64
CA GLY A 235 28.77 2.08 -20.85
C GLY A 235 28.27 0.65 -20.62
N VAL A 236 28.06 0.19 -19.38
CA VAL A 236 27.51 -1.15 -19.10
C VAL A 236 26.00 -1.20 -19.23
N GLY A 237 25.29 -0.21 -18.65
CA GLY A 237 23.84 -0.14 -18.79
C GLY A 237 23.08 -1.06 -17.82
N ILE A 238 21.93 -1.56 -18.28
CA ILE A 238 21.08 -2.52 -17.56
C ILE A 238 21.83 -3.86 -17.51
N THR A 239 21.94 -4.44 -16.33
CA THR A 239 22.62 -5.74 -16.14
C THR A 239 21.62 -6.89 -16.00
N ASN A 240 20.41 -6.61 -15.53
CA ASN A 240 19.36 -7.62 -15.37
C ASN A 240 17.96 -6.97 -15.17
N ILE A 241 16.91 -7.63 -15.65
CA ILE A 241 15.51 -7.36 -15.35
C ILE A 241 14.81 -8.68 -15.00
N GLN A 242 14.19 -8.76 -13.83
CA GLN A 242 13.35 -9.89 -13.43
C GLN A 242 11.87 -9.48 -13.48
N ALA A 243 11.05 -10.24 -14.20
CA ALA A 243 9.60 -10.16 -14.13
C ALA A 243 9.12 -10.96 -12.91
N MET A 244 8.20 -10.38 -12.12
CA MET A 244 7.65 -11.05 -10.94
C MET A 244 6.63 -12.13 -11.31
N GLU A 245 6.11 -12.11 -12.54
CA GLU A 245 5.20 -13.12 -13.07
C GLU A 245 5.71 -13.62 -14.43
N ALA A 246 6.29 -14.82 -14.41
CA ALA A 246 6.89 -15.51 -15.55
C ALA A 246 6.20 -16.85 -15.85
N ASN A 247 6.36 -17.35 -17.08
CA ASN A 247 5.98 -18.71 -17.47
C ASN A 247 6.77 -19.75 -16.62
N PRO A 248 6.17 -20.88 -16.18
CA PRO A 248 4.84 -21.39 -16.52
C PRO A 248 3.67 -21.00 -15.61
N GLY A 249 3.91 -20.43 -14.43
CA GLY A 249 2.83 -20.17 -13.47
C GLY A 249 2.03 -18.91 -13.76
N ALA A 250 2.60 -17.94 -14.48
CA ALA A 250 1.93 -16.69 -14.78
C ALA A 250 0.82 -16.85 -15.85
N PRO A 251 -0.24 -16.01 -15.83
CA PRO A 251 -1.23 -15.96 -16.91
C PRO A 251 -0.56 -15.62 -18.26
N GLN A 252 -1.26 -15.93 -19.35
CA GLN A 252 -0.89 -15.71 -20.77
C GLN A 252 0.15 -14.59 -21.03
N PRO A 253 1.02 -14.73 -22.06
CA PRO A 253 2.10 -13.78 -22.32
C PRO A 253 1.61 -12.33 -22.42
N GLN A 254 2.47 -11.37 -22.10
CA GLN A 254 2.08 -9.96 -22.00
C GLN A 254 1.74 -9.43 -23.39
N THR A 255 0.46 -9.44 -23.74
CA THR A 255 -0.02 -8.94 -25.04
C THR A 255 0.34 -7.47 -25.26
N LEU A 256 0.57 -7.08 -26.51
CA LEU A 256 0.83 -5.66 -26.88
C LEU A 256 -0.34 -4.73 -26.52
N ASP A 257 -1.56 -5.26 -26.46
CA ASP A 257 -2.70 -4.52 -25.91
C ASP A 257 -2.50 -4.31 -24.40
N TYR A 258 -2.14 -3.08 -24.05
CA TYR A 258 -1.89 -2.65 -22.69
C TYR A 258 -3.17 -2.48 -21.85
N LEU A 259 -4.36 -2.59 -22.42
CA LEU A 259 -5.62 -2.56 -21.67
C LEU A 259 -6.07 -3.95 -21.24
N ASN A 260 -5.59 -5.00 -21.92
CA ASN A 260 -5.87 -6.38 -21.55
C ASN A 260 -4.88 -6.85 -20.46
N GLN A 261 -5.33 -6.91 -19.21
CA GLN A 261 -4.48 -7.14 -18.02
C GLN A 261 -3.98 -8.60 -17.88
N GLY A 262 -3.30 -9.15 -18.88
CA GLY A 262 -2.78 -10.51 -18.92
C GLY A 262 -1.41 -10.71 -18.26
N GLY A 263 -0.70 -9.64 -17.91
CA GLY A 263 0.71 -9.64 -17.47
C GLY A 263 0.97 -10.18 -16.06
N GLY A 264 -0.05 -10.71 -15.37
CA GLY A 264 0.11 -11.34 -14.06
C GLY A 264 0.22 -10.38 -12.88
N LYS A 265 0.60 -9.11 -13.06
CA LYS A 265 0.76 -8.11 -11.98
C LYS A 265 1.95 -8.43 -11.04
N ALA A 266 1.74 -8.60 -9.74
CA ALA A 266 2.78 -8.78 -8.70
C ALA A 266 3.73 -7.58 -8.56
N GLY A 267 3.18 -6.36 -8.46
CA GLY A 267 3.96 -5.13 -8.44
C GLY A 267 4.81 -4.93 -7.17
N ILE A 268 6.00 -4.35 -7.33
CA ILE A 268 6.88 -3.97 -6.21
C ILE A 268 6.61 -2.51 -5.84
N TRP A 269 5.98 -2.26 -4.69
CA TRP A 269 5.62 -0.90 -4.30
C TRP A 269 5.90 -0.48 -2.87
N MET A 270 5.80 -1.41 -1.91
CA MET A 270 6.44 -1.33 -0.59
C MET A 270 6.15 -0.05 0.21
N GLY A 271 5.00 0.60 0.01
CA GLY A 271 4.69 1.89 0.65
C GLY A 271 5.73 3.00 0.40
N GLY A 272 6.53 2.88 -0.67
CA GLY A 272 7.64 3.77 -0.99
C GLY A 272 8.90 3.59 -0.12
N MET A 273 8.99 2.52 0.68
CA MET A 273 10.21 2.08 1.36
C MET A 273 11.23 1.56 0.34
N GLY A 274 12.52 1.71 0.61
CA GLY A 274 13.57 1.06 -0.18
C GLY A 274 13.56 -0.46 -0.04
N MET A 275 14.36 -1.12 -0.86
CA MET A 275 14.61 -2.57 -0.73
C MET A 275 15.71 -2.78 0.30
N ALA A 276 15.53 -3.77 1.18
CA ALA A 276 16.51 -4.08 2.21
C ALA A 276 17.70 -4.83 1.60
N THR A 277 18.91 -4.35 1.84
CA THR A 277 20.15 -4.99 1.36
C THR A 277 21.02 -5.45 2.51
N ASP A 278 21.58 -6.64 2.35
CA ASP A 278 22.78 -7.10 3.06
C ASP A 278 23.93 -7.03 2.07
N ALA A 279 24.46 -5.81 1.91
CA ALA A 279 25.43 -5.51 0.86
C ALA A 279 26.73 -6.32 1.00
N ALA A 280 27.11 -6.71 2.22
CA ALA A 280 28.31 -7.53 2.46
C ALA A 280 28.12 -8.96 1.97
N ALA A 281 26.92 -9.50 2.08
CA ALA A 281 26.56 -10.83 1.57
C ALA A 281 26.06 -10.81 0.11
N GLY A 282 25.89 -9.63 -0.49
CA GLY A 282 25.35 -9.50 -1.85
C GLY A 282 23.86 -9.84 -1.96
N ARG A 283 23.09 -9.66 -0.88
CA ARG A 283 21.67 -10.07 -0.82
C ARG A 283 20.73 -8.87 -0.85
N VAL A 284 19.62 -8.99 -1.58
CA VAL A 284 18.54 -7.99 -1.60
C VAL A 284 17.19 -8.64 -1.35
N TYR A 285 16.36 -7.97 -0.55
CA TYR A 285 15.04 -8.43 -0.16
C TYR A 285 13.97 -7.39 -0.45
N PHE A 286 12.82 -7.85 -0.93
CA PHE A 286 11.67 -7.00 -1.20
C PHE A 286 10.35 -7.76 -1.14
N VAL A 287 9.25 -7.03 -1.20
CA VAL A 287 7.89 -7.57 -1.08
C VAL A 287 7.06 -7.19 -2.30
N THR A 288 6.28 -8.14 -2.81
CA THR A 288 5.39 -7.94 -3.97
C THR A 288 3.92 -7.93 -3.56
N GLY A 289 3.11 -7.19 -4.33
CA GLY A 289 1.67 -7.05 -4.10
C GLY A 289 0.83 -8.09 -4.85
N ASN A 290 -0.42 -7.71 -5.10
CA ASN A 290 -1.40 -8.54 -5.81
C ASN A 290 -0.89 -9.05 -7.15
N GLY A 291 -1.03 -10.35 -7.36
CA GLY A 291 -0.90 -11.01 -8.65
C GLY A 291 -2.25 -11.43 -9.24
N ARG A 292 -2.20 -12.08 -10.39
CA ARG A 292 -3.36 -12.63 -11.10
C ARG A 292 -3.04 -14.05 -11.54
N GLY A 293 -3.99 -14.95 -11.34
CA GLY A 293 -3.82 -16.37 -11.67
C GLY A 293 -3.46 -17.20 -10.43
N ALA A 294 -3.39 -18.51 -10.63
CA ALA A 294 -3.16 -19.45 -9.54
C ALA A 294 -1.72 -19.35 -8.99
N GLY A 295 -0.75 -18.95 -9.81
CA GLY A 295 0.67 -19.04 -9.47
C GLY A 295 1.19 -20.48 -9.46
N ASP A 296 2.49 -20.66 -9.29
CA ASP A 296 3.14 -21.97 -9.24
C ASP A 296 2.65 -22.84 -8.07
N ASN A 297 2.38 -22.21 -6.92
CA ASN A 297 1.96 -22.93 -5.73
C ASN A 297 0.47 -23.30 -5.78
N GLY A 298 -0.34 -22.61 -6.61
CA GLY A 298 -1.74 -22.92 -6.88
C GLY A 298 -2.68 -23.04 -5.67
N GLY A 299 -2.28 -22.58 -4.47
CA GLY A 299 -2.99 -22.84 -3.20
C GLY A 299 -2.87 -24.30 -2.72
N GLY A 300 -1.90 -25.05 -3.28
CA GLY A 300 -1.76 -26.50 -3.19
C GLY A 300 -0.74 -27.00 -2.16
N ALA A 301 0.18 -27.87 -2.60
CA ALA A 301 1.11 -28.58 -1.73
C ALA A 301 2.23 -27.65 -1.17
N PRO A 302 2.79 -27.96 0.01
CA PRO A 302 3.93 -27.23 0.56
C PRO A 302 5.12 -27.19 -0.41
N ALA A 303 5.78 -26.04 -0.50
CA ALA A 303 6.91 -25.83 -1.40
C ALA A 303 8.06 -25.12 -0.69
N SER A 304 9.29 -25.60 -0.88
CA SER A 304 10.49 -24.99 -0.30
C SER A 304 10.79 -23.65 -0.97
N GLY A 305 11.08 -22.63 -0.16
CA GLY A 305 11.51 -21.31 -0.64
C GLY A 305 12.85 -21.35 -1.39
N LYS A 306 13.68 -22.35 -1.12
CA LYS A 306 14.98 -22.58 -1.78
C LYS A 306 14.86 -23.11 -3.21
N LYS A 307 13.65 -23.35 -3.70
CA LYS A 307 13.37 -23.73 -5.08
C LYS A 307 12.89 -22.50 -5.84
N TYR A 308 13.42 -22.29 -7.04
CA TYR A 308 12.93 -21.25 -7.94
C TYR A 308 11.41 -21.37 -8.15
N THR A 309 10.73 -20.23 -8.13
CA THR A 309 9.33 -20.09 -8.57
C THR A 309 9.24 -18.98 -9.62
N SER A 310 8.46 -19.23 -10.66
CA SER A 310 8.16 -18.30 -11.74
C SER A 310 7.14 -17.23 -11.36
N THR A 311 6.43 -17.37 -10.24
CA THR A 311 5.39 -16.42 -9.80
C THR A 311 5.67 -15.92 -8.39
N LEU A 312 5.93 -14.62 -8.28
CA LEU A 312 6.30 -13.92 -7.05
C LEU A 312 5.19 -12.94 -6.68
N GLN A 313 3.95 -13.40 -6.56
CA GLN A 313 2.82 -12.61 -6.08
C GLN A 313 2.66 -12.74 -4.57
N GLN A 314 2.43 -11.63 -3.86
CA GLN A 314 2.31 -11.65 -2.39
C GLN A 314 3.49 -12.35 -1.70
N VAL A 315 4.72 -12.13 -2.14
CA VAL A 315 5.90 -12.77 -1.53
C VAL A 315 6.78 -11.76 -0.83
N THR A 316 7.49 -12.22 0.20
CA THR A 316 8.82 -11.67 0.52
C THR A 316 9.83 -12.53 -0.22
N VAL A 317 10.71 -11.93 -1.02
CA VAL A 317 11.68 -12.66 -1.84
C VAL A 317 13.10 -12.15 -1.58
N HIS A 318 14.06 -13.06 -1.71
CA HIS A 318 15.48 -12.83 -1.63
C HIS A 318 16.15 -13.13 -2.98
N PHE A 319 16.91 -12.16 -3.50
CA PHE A 319 17.81 -12.34 -4.63
C PHE A 319 19.27 -12.15 -4.20
N ASP A 320 20.15 -13.02 -4.69
CA ASP A 320 21.59 -12.78 -4.72
C ASP A 320 21.93 -11.84 -5.89
N VAL A 321 22.84 -10.90 -5.64
CA VAL A 321 23.31 -9.90 -6.60
C VAL A 321 24.80 -10.13 -6.85
N SER A 322 25.15 -10.57 -8.05
CA SER A 322 26.55 -10.75 -8.42
C SER A 322 27.28 -9.41 -8.57
N PRO A 323 28.62 -9.36 -8.50
CA PRO A 323 29.39 -8.15 -8.80
C PRO A 323 29.14 -7.57 -10.20
N SER A 324 28.73 -8.41 -11.16
CA SER A 324 28.35 -8.00 -12.52
C SER A 324 26.87 -7.63 -12.67
N GLY A 325 26.08 -7.73 -11.59
CA GLY A 325 24.67 -7.37 -11.58
C GLY A 325 23.73 -8.42 -12.15
N VAL A 326 24.15 -9.68 -12.19
CA VAL A 326 23.25 -10.82 -12.44
C VAL A 326 22.46 -11.09 -11.17
N LEU A 327 21.16 -11.25 -11.32
CA LEU A 327 20.23 -11.53 -10.22
C LEU A 327 19.86 -13.01 -10.20
N THR A 328 19.94 -13.64 -9.03
CA THR A 328 19.55 -15.04 -8.82
C THR A 328 18.55 -15.14 -7.69
N GLN A 329 17.34 -15.64 -7.95
CA GLN A 329 16.37 -15.90 -6.89
C GLN A 329 16.89 -17.03 -5.98
N ALA A 330 17.05 -16.72 -4.70
CA ALA A 330 17.66 -17.63 -3.73
C ALA A 330 16.68 -18.14 -2.68
N ASP A 331 15.67 -17.36 -2.33
CA ASP A 331 14.63 -17.77 -1.37
C ASP A 331 13.34 -16.97 -1.52
N TYR A 332 12.23 -17.50 -1.03
CA TYR A 332 10.97 -16.76 -0.88
C TYR A 332 10.11 -17.26 0.28
N PHE A 333 9.23 -16.39 0.75
CA PHE A 333 8.08 -16.71 1.59
C PHE A 333 6.83 -16.24 0.88
N GLU A 334 5.84 -17.12 0.77
CA GLU A 334 4.49 -16.81 0.27
C GLU A 334 3.48 -17.24 1.33
N PRO A 335 2.62 -16.32 1.85
CA PRO A 335 1.59 -16.69 2.80
C PRO A 335 0.66 -17.77 2.24
N TYR A 336 0.26 -18.73 3.08
CA TYR A 336 -0.62 -19.83 2.65
C TYR A 336 -1.95 -19.33 2.06
N GLU A 337 -2.38 -18.11 2.40
CA GLU A 337 -3.60 -17.48 1.89
C GLU A 337 -3.41 -16.53 0.69
N TYR A 338 -2.24 -16.49 0.03
CA TYR A 338 -1.92 -15.48 -0.99
C TYR A 338 -3.01 -15.28 -2.07
N GLN A 339 -3.69 -16.35 -2.51
CA GLN A 339 -4.77 -16.25 -3.50
C GLN A 339 -5.93 -15.39 -2.99
N SER A 340 -6.23 -15.51 -1.70
CA SER A 340 -7.27 -14.73 -1.04
C SER A 340 -6.81 -13.28 -0.84
N LEU A 341 -5.51 -13.06 -0.62
CA LEU A 341 -4.95 -11.72 -0.60
C LEU A 341 -5.11 -11.04 -1.97
N ASN A 342 -4.84 -11.75 -3.06
CA ASN A 342 -5.03 -11.26 -4.42
C ASN A 342 -6.49 -10.90 -4.69
N GLY A 343 -7.43 -11.79 -4.39
CA GLY A 343 -8.86 -11.55 -4.65
C GLY A 343 -9.49 -10.50 -3.75
N GLY A 344 -8.99 -10.34 -2.53
CA GLY A 344 -9.52 -9.39 -1.54
C GLY A 344 -8.84 -8.02 -1.52
N ASP A 345 -7.92 -7.74 -2.46
CA ASP A 345 -7.02 -6.57 -2.42
C ASP A 345 -6.36 -6.40 -1.04
N ARG A 346 -5.87 -7.51 -0.47
CA ARG A 346 -5.15 -7.53 0.81
C ARG A 346 -3.64 -7.60 0.61
N ASP A 347 -3.13 -6.81 -0.35
CA ASP A 347 -1.71 -6.65 -0.71
C ASP A 347 -0.75 -6.87 0.48
N PHE A 348 0.06 -7.91 0.40
CA PHE A 348 1.21 -8.09 1.25
C PHE A 348 2.29 -7.04 0.93
N GLY A 349 2.61 -6.81 -0.35
CA GLY A 349 3.57 -5.80 -0.80
C GLY A 349 3.21 -4.32 -0.54
N SER A 350 2.15 -4.07 0.24
CA SER A 350 1.79 -2.74 0.71
C SER A 350 2.68 -2.19 1.81
N SER A 351 3.43 -3.07 2.47
CA SER A 351 4.54 -2.70 3.35
C SER A 351 5.88 -2.98 2.69
N GLY A 352 6.90 -2.19 3.04
CA GLY A 352 8.29 -2.59 2.79
C GLY A 352 8.80 -3.65 3.78
N ALA A 353 9.96 -4.22 3.45
CA ALA A 353 10.66 -5.18 4.28
C ALA A 353 11.83 -4.51 5.01
N ALA A 354 12.02 -4.85 6.28
CA ALA A 354 13.14 -4.39 7.11
C ALA A 354 14.00 -5.58 7.52
N LEU A 355 15.29 -5.55 7.16
CA LEU A 355 16.27 -6.53 7.62
C LEU A 355 16.87 -6.04 8.93
N LEU A 356 16.70 -6.81 10.01
CA LEU A 356 17.08 -6.40 11.36
C LEU A 356 18.56 -6.66 11.65
N ASP A 357 19.15 -5.83 12.51
CA ASP A 357 20.51 -6.00 13.04
C ASP A 357 20.78 -7.42 13.62
N PRO A 358 22.02 -7.98 13.57
CA PRO A 358 22.25 -9.35 14.02
C PRO A 358 22.02 -9.58 15.52
N VAL A 359 21.91 -8.52 16.32
CA VAL A 359 21.52 -8.66 17.75
C VAL A 359 20.14 -9.30 17.91
N PHE A 360 19.28 -9.20 16.90
CA PHE A 360 18.00 -9.89 16.85
C PHE A 360 18.20 -11.34 16.37
N SER A 361 18.65 -12.22 17.26
CA SER A 361 19.02 -13.62 16.94
C SER A 361 18.64 -14.61 18.05
N GLY A 362 18.51 -15.88 17.71
CA GLY A 362 18.13 -16.95 18.64
C GLY A 362 17.88 -18.29 17.94
N ASN A 363 18.18 -19.40 18.62
CA ASN A 363 17.97 -20.78 18.16
C ASN A 363 18.17 -21.02 16.64
N GLY A 364 19.38 -20.75 16.13
CA GLY A 364 19.72 -20.97 14.71
C GLY A 364 19.23 -19.89 13.74
N VAL A 365 18.52 -18.87 14.21
CA VAL A 365 18.21 -17.65 13.45
C VAL A 365 19.31 -16.63 13.69
N SER A 366 20.10 -16.34 12.66
CA SER A 366 21.20 -15.36 12.72
C SER A 366 20.76 -13.96 12.29
N ARG A 367 19.69 -13.90 11.49
CA ARG A 367 19.22 -12.68 10.84
C ARG A 367 17.70 -12.75 10.64
N ILE A 368 17.02 -11.67 10.99
CA ILE A 368 15.55 -11.56 10.88
C ILE A 368 15.18 -10.55 9.80
N ILE A 369 14.16 -10.87 9.00
CA ILE A 369 13.50 -9.93 8.11
C ILE A 369 12.01 -9.83 8.44
N ILE A 370 11.47 -8.63 8.38
CA ILE A 370 10.08 -8.34 8.73
C ILE A 370 9.37 -7.67 7.56
N ALA A 371 8.17 -8.14 7.24
CA ALA A 371 7.25 -7.50 6.30
C ALA A 371 5.80 -7.64 6.79
N GLY A 372 4.94 -6.69 6.46
CA GLY A 372 3.50 -6.75 6.78
C GLY A 372 2.63 -6.38 5.59
N GLY A 373 1.31 -6.36 5.74
CA GLY A 373 0.42 -6.03 4.61
C GLY A 373 -0.97 -5.50 4.96
N LYS A 374 -1.81 -5.32 3.94
CA LYS A 374 -3.20 -4.83 4.07
C LYS A 374 -4.10 -5.77 4.87
N SER A 375 -3.73 -7.05 4.98
CA SER A 375 -4.41 -8.05 5.83
C SER A 375 -4.27 -7.76 7.32
N GLY A 376 -3.33 -6.90 7.72
CA GLY A 376 -2.97 -6.66 9.12
C GLY A 376 -1.99 -7.69 9.69
N LYS A 377 -1.56 -8.69 8.91
CA LYS A 377 -0.49 -9.61 9.33
C LYS A 377 0.88 -8.95 9.16
N ILE A 378 1.73 -9.13 10.17
CA ILE A 378 3.16 -8.79 10.16
C ILE A 378 3.94 -10.09 10.35
N TYR A 379 4.72 -10.49 9.35
CA TYR A 379 5.51 -11.70 9.36
C TYR A 379 6.93 -11.42 9.81
N ILE A 380 7.39 -12.17 10.81
CA ILE A 380 8.77 -12.21 11.28
C ILE A 380 9.39 -13.46 10.69
N MET A 381 10.37 -13.30 9.81
CA MET A 381 10.96 -14.40 9.03
C MET A 381 12.46 -14.53 9.33
N ASN A 382 13.00 -15.73 9.19
CA ASN A 382 14.45 -15.94 9.17
C ASN A 382 14.97 -15.51 7.80
N ALA A 383 15.85 -14.52 7.74
CA ALA A 383 16.36 -14.00 6.46
C ALA A 383 17.24 -15.02 5.72
N ASP A 384 17.80 -16.01 6.42
CA ASP A 384 18.59 -17.10 5.82
C ASP A 384 17.70 -18.27 5.37
N ASN A 385 16.43 -18.30 5.76
CA ASN A 385 15.43 -19.30 5.37
C ASN A 385 14.01 -18.71 5.51
N LEU A 386 13.49 -18.11 4.43
CA LEU A 386 12.25 -17.33 4.46
C LEU A 386 11.02 -18.17 4.77
N GLY A 387 11.05 -19.47 4.48
CA GLY A 387 10.02 -20.44 4.89
C GLY A 387 9.19 -21.03 3.76
N GLY A 388 9.32 -20.55 2.52
CA GLY A 388 8.59 -21.06 1.36
C GLY A 388 7.09 -20.85 1.46
N PHE A 389 6.32 -21.83 0.95
CA PHE A 389 4.86 -21.83 0.95
C PHE A 389 4.34 -23.03 1.76
N ALA A 390 3.43 -22.77 2.70
CA ALA A 390 2.67 -23.78 3.45
C ALA A 390 3.51 -24.88 4.17
N ASN A 391 4.77 -24.60 4.53
CA ASN A 391 5.66 -25.58 5.18
C ASN A 391 5.47 -25.71 6.70
N GLY A 392 4.62 -24.88 7.30
CA GLY A 392 4.32 -24.92 8.72
C GLY A 392 3.34 -26.04 9.10
N PRO A 393 3.14 -26.28 10.41
CA PRO A 393 2.19 -27.28 10.90
C PRO A 393 0.79 -27.10 10.31
N GLY A 394 0.18 -28.20 9.86
CA GLY A 394 -1.16 -28.16 9.25
C GLY A 394 -1.24 -27.39 7.92
N GLY A 395 -0.10 -27.14 7.26
CA GLY A 395 -0.03 -26.35 6.03
C GLY A 395 0.04 -24.85 6.26
N SER A 396 0.32 -24.39 7.48
CA SER A 396 0.46 -22.97 7.82
C SER A 396 1.76 -22.36 7.28
N ASP A 397 1.97 -21.08 7.56
CA ASP A 397 3.23 -20.42 7.29
C ASP A 397 4.36 -20.97 8.17
N SER A 398 5.56 -21.15 7.60
CA SER A 398 6.77 -21.54 8.32
C SER A 398 7.65 -20.32 8.64
N VAL A 399 7.04 -19.32 9.28
CA VAL A 399 7.72 -18.10 9.75
C VAL A 399 8.02 -18.18 11.26
N ILE A 400 8.88 -17.31 11.76
CA ILE A 400 9.23 -17.26 13.19
C ILE A 400 8.00 -16.87 14.02
N GLN A 401 7.28 -15.84 13.56
CA GLN A 401 6.11 -15.32 14.24
C GLN A 401 5.24 -14.53 13.25
N THR A 402 3.92 -14.61 13.43
CA THR A 402 2.96 -13.71 12.78
C THR A 402 2.29 -12.85 13.86
N ILE A 403 2.38 -11.53 13.72
CA ILE A 403 1.69 -10.57 14.58
C ILE A 403 0.43 -10.08 13.84
N LEU A 404 -0.72 -10.13 14.51
CA LEU A 404 -1.98 -9.61 13.98
C LEU A 404 -2.20 -8.16 14.44
N ALA A 405 -2.03 -7.22 13.53
CA ALA A 405 -2.35 -5.82 13.73
C ALA A 405 -3.85 -5.55 13.46
N PRO A 406 -4.45 -4.55 14.15
CA PRO A 406 -5.87 -4.25 14.01
C PRO A 406 -6.25 -3.59 12.68
N GLY A 407 -5.27 -3.14 11.88
CA GLY A 407 -5.48 -2.41 10.64
C GLY A 407 -4.46 -2.75 9.56
N SER A 408 -4.68 -2.23 8.36
CA SER A 408 -3.81 -2.43 7.21
C SER A 408 -2.47 -1.70 7.38
N MET A 409 -1.37 -2.39 7.04
CA MET A 409 -0.06 -1.76 6.87
C MET A 409 0.06 -1.21 5.46
N LEU A 410 0.32 0.10 5.33
CA LEU A 410 0.53 0.78 4.04
C LEU A 410 1.86 1.56 4.09
N SER A 411 2.84 0.97 4.79
CA SER A 411 4.05 1.64 5.29
C SER A 411 5.24 0.67 5.41
N GLY A 412 5.93 0.62 6.55
CA GLY A 412 7.10 -0.22 6.79
C GLY A 412 7.35 -0.41 8.28
N VAL A 413 8.40 -1.15 8.60
CA VAL A 413 8.83 -1.43 9.97
C VAL A 413 10.14 -0.69 10.24
N GLY A 414 10.26 -0.13 11.44
CA GLY A 414 11.53 0.37 11.96
C GLY A 414 12.02 -0.52 13.10
N SER A 415 13.33 -0.56 13.36
CA SER A 415 13.90 -1.28 14.51
C SER A 415 14.93 -0.47 15.28
N TYR A 416 15.10 -0.85 16.54
CA TYR A 416 16.10 -0.30 17.45
C TYR A 416 16.88 -1.45 18.09
N PRO A 417 18.18 -1.64 17.80
CA PRO A 417 18.92 -2.83 18.23
C PRO A 417 19.41 -2.79 19.68
N LEU A 418 19.53 -1.61 20.30
CA LEU A 418 20.06 -1.52 21.66
C LEU A 418 18.97 -1.74 22.71
N GLU A 419 19.38 -1.81 23.99
CA GLU A 419 18.48 -1.87 25.15
C GLU A 419 17.48 -3.06 25.09
N GLY A 420 17.94 -4.17 24.52
CA GLY A 420 17.19 -5.41 24.39
C GLY A 420 16.39 -5.54 23.10
N GLY A 421 16.41 -4.55 22.21
CA GLY A 421 15.84 -4.67 20.87
C GLY A 421 14.34 -4.36 20.80
N TYR A 422 13.94 -3.53 19.85
CA TYR A 422 12.53 -3.21 19.59
C TYR A 422 12.25 -3.09 18.10
N ILE A 423 11.00 -3.35 17.71
CA ILE A 423 10.46 -3.04 16.38
C ILE A 423 9.23 -2.14 16.52
N TYR A 424 9.00 -1.33 15.49
CA TYR A 424 7.93 -0.33 15.45
C TYR A 424 7.18 -0.36 14.14
N PHE A 425 5.86 -0.24 14.21
CA PHE A 425 4.99 -0.09 13.03
C PHE A 425 3.67 0.57 13.40
N ALA A 426 3.06 1.27 12.44
CA ALA A 426 1.82 2.02 12.62
C ALA A 426 0.77 1.59 11.58
N PRO A 427 -0.17 0.70 11.95
CA PRO A 427 -1.29 0.32 11.08
C PRO A 427 -2.20 1.52 10.82
N SER A 428 -2.82 1.55 9.63
CA SER A 428 -3.66 2.65 9.19
C SER A 428 -4.87 2.85 10.12
N GLY A 429 -4.99 4.03 10.72
CA GLY A 429 -6.04 4.38 11.67
C GLY A 429 -5.76 3.99 13.13
N PHE A 430 -4.56 3.47 13.45
CA PHE A 430 -4.22 2.96 14.77
C PHE A 430 -2.92 3.57 15.31
N SER A 431 -2.58 3.23 16.55
CA SER A 431 -1.35 3.67 17.22
C SER A 431 -0.08 3.20 16.50
N LEU A 432 1.02 3.88 16.76
CA LEU A 432 2.36 3.32 16.61
C LEU A 432 2.54 2.27 17.72
N PHE A 433 2.85 1.04 17.35
CA PHE A 433 3.12 -0.04 18.29
C PHE A 433 4.63 -0.24 18.43
N ALA A 434 5.06 -0.56 19.64
CA ALA A 434 6.42 -1.00 19.96
C ALA A 434 6.37 -2.44 20.46
N TYR A 435 7.11 -3.33 19.80
CA TYR A 435 7.30 -4.71 20.24
C TYR A 435 8.73 -4.92 20.67
N LYS A 436 8.93 -5.48 21.86
CA LYS A 436 10.23 -5.80 22.42
C LYS A 436 10.66 -7.18 21.97
N PHE A 437 11.94 -7.29 21.61
CA PHE A 437 12.58 -8.55 21.29
C PHE A 437 12.86 -9.37 22.55
N GLY A 438 12.77 -10.69 22.41
CA GLY A 438 13.18 -11.66 23.41
C GLY A 438 13.29 -13.05 22.78
N THR A 439 13.43 -14.06 23.63
CA THR A 439 13.38 -15.46 23.22
C THR A 439 12.34 -16.22 24.04
N ASP A 440 11.68 -17.20 23.42
CA ASP A 440 10.85 -18.15 24.15
C ASP A 440 11.70 -19.13 24.99
N ASN A 441 11.06 -20.09 25.65
CA ASN A 441 11.73 -21.09 26.48
C ASN A 441 12.63 -22.05 25.67
N GLN A 442 12.47 -22.10 24.35
CA GLN A 442 13.26 -22.90 23.41
C GLN A 442 14.38 -22.07 22.77
N GLY A 443 14.50 -20.79 23.12
CA GLY A 443 15.49 -19.88 22.56
C GLY A 443 15.10 -19.30 21.19
N ASN A 444 13.88 -19.55 20.70
CA ASN A 444 13.42 -18.98 19.43
C ASN A 444 13.15 -17.48 19.61
N PRO A 445 13.53 -16.64 18.62
CA PRO A 445 13.17 -15.24 18.60
C PRO A 445 11.66 -15.01 18.75
N VAL A 446 11.27 -14.06 19.60
CA VAL A 446 9.88 -13.63 19.75
C VAL A 446 9.79 -12.13 19.99
N PHE A 447 8.76 -11.51 19.43
CA PHE A 447 8.42 -10.10 19.66
C PHE A 447 7.12 -10.01 20.46
N THR A 448 7.18 -9.27 21.57
CA THR A 448 6.03 -9.07 22.47
C THR A 448 5.68 -7.59 22.56
N GLN A 449 4.40 -7.24 22.53
CA GLN A 449 3.99 -5.84 22.56
C GLN A 449 4.42 -5.20 23.89
N ALA A 450 5.32 -4.23 23.83
CA ALA A 450 5.84 -3.51 24.99
C ALA A 450 5.11 -2.19 25.24
N GLY A 451 4.52 -1.60 24.21
CA GLY A 451 3.70 -0.41 24.35
C GLY A 451 3.19 0.16 23.04
N LYS A 452 2.47 1.28 23.12
CA LYS A 452 1.94 1.99 21.97
C LYS A 452 1.80 3.49 22.21
N SER A 453 1.69 4.28 21.15
CA SER A 453 1.38 5.71 21.24
C SER A 453 -0.09 5.96 21.58
N ALA A 454 -0.36 7.10 22.21
CA ALA A 454 -1.72 7.61 22.37
C ALA A 454 -2.29 8.16 21.05
N LEU A 455 -1.45 8.80 20.21
CA LEU A 455 -1.85 9.25 18.87
C LEU A 455 -2.05 8.05 17.93
N THR A 456 -3.03 8.18 17.05
CA THR A 456 -3.26 7.28 15.91
C THR A 456 -2.75 7.90 14.62
N PHE A 457 -2.28 7.06 13.71
CA PHE A 457 -1.62 7.46 12.48
C PHE A 457 -2.44 7.08 11.26
N ALA A 458 -2.25 7.78 10.15
CA ALA A 458 -2.85 7.36 8.88
C ALA A 458 -2.18 6.09 8.33
N GLY A 459 -1.02 5.70 8.86
CA GLY A 459 -0.31 4.46 8.53
C GLY A 459 0.33 4.46 7.14
N LYS A 460 0.78 5.63 6.66
CA LYS A 460 1.34 5.84 5.31
C LYS A 460 2.84 6.19 5.30
N THR A 461 3.52 6.03 6.44
CA THR A 461 4.76 6.75 6.76
C THR A 461 5.64 5.88 7.63
N ILE A 462 6.92 5.76 7.31
CA ILE A 462 7.77 4.67 7.81
C ILE A 462 8.50 5.12 9.09
N PRO A 463 8.52 4.33 10.19
CA PRO A 463 9.20 4.71 11.43
C PRO A 463 10.72 4.76 11.28
N THR A 464 11.36 5.86 11.69
CA THR A 464 12.83 6.01 11.71
C THR A 464 13.31 6.20 13.15
N ILE A 465 14.42 5.58 13.52
CA ILE A 465 14.96 5.58 14.87
C ILE A 465 16.33 6.26 14.84
N THR A 466 16.54 7.25 15.71
CA THR A 466 17.86 7.86 15.91
C THR A 466 18.38 7.63 17.32
N THR A 467 19.69 7.56 17.49
CA THR A 467 20.36 7.73 18.79
C THR A 467 21.35 8.87 18.73
N LEU A 468 21.74 9.37 19.90
CA LEU A 468 22.85 10.31 20.02
C LEU A 468 24.16 9.51 19.96
N ASN A 469 24.74 9.36 18.76
CA ASN A 469 26.04 8.70 18.55
C ASN A 469 26.06 7.25 19.08
N GLY A 470 25.00 6.49 18.82
CA GLY A 470 24.89 5.08 19.22
C GLY A 470 24.72 4.87 20.73
N GLN A 471 24.47 5.91 21.52
CA GLN A 471 24.40 5.79 22.98
C GLN A 471 23.05 5.17 23.43
N PRO A 472 23.06 4.06 24.19
CA PRO A 472 21.86 3.54 24.85
C PRO A 472 21.17 4.60 25.73
N GLY A 473 19.84 4.57 25.81
CA GLY A 473 19.02 5.50 26.57
C GLY A 473 18.72 6.82 25.86
N THR A 474 19.23 7.00 24.63
CA THR A 474 19.04 8.22 23.84
C THR A 474 18.15 8.02 22.61
N ALA A 475 17.51 6.86 22.48
CA ALA A 475 16.76 6.51 21.28
C ALA A 475 15.45 7.30 21.14
N ILE A 476 15.23 7.79 19.93
CA ILE A 476 14.02 8.53 19.52
C ILE A 476 13.40 7.81 18.33
N VAL A 477 12.11 7.50 18.40
CA VAL A 477 11.33 7.00 17.25
C VAL A 477 10.58 8.17 16.63
N TRP A 478 10.78 8.37 15.34
CA TRP A 478 10.19 9.45 14.54
C TRP A 478 9.14 8.91 13.57
N MET A 479 8.04 9.65 13.44
CA MET A 479 7.01 9.43 12.44
C MET A 479 6.76 10.72 11.67
N ALA A 480 6.69 10.64 10.33
CA ALA A 480 6.37 11.76 9.45
C ALA A 480 4.93 11.63 8.91
N ASP A 481 3.91 11.78 9.77
CA ASP A 481 2.51 11.42 9.49
C ASP A 481 1.76 12.44 8.61
N VAL A 482 0.85 11.93 7.76
CA VAL A 482 0.06 12.77 6.84
C VAL A 482 -1.02 13.61 7.52
N ASN A 483 -1.43 13.26 8.75
CA ASN A 483 -2.39 14.03 9.54
C ASN A 483 -1.69 14.82 10.65
N ASN A 484 -0.82 14.15 11.41
CA ASN A 484 -0.20 14.71 12.62
C ASN A 484 1.13 15.43 12.36
N GLY A 485 1.71 15.30 11.16
CA GLY A 485 3.01 15.85 10.84
C GLY A 485 4.17 15.05 11.43
N LEU A 486 5.31 15.72 11.64
CA LEU A 486 6.45 15.12 12.32
C LEU A 486 6.14 14.99 13.81
N VAL A 487 6.30 13.79 14.35
CA VAL A 487 6.20 13.50 15.78
C VAL A 487 7.36 12.61 16.22
N ALA A 488 7.75 12.72 17.48
CA ALA A 488 8.87 12.00 18.07
C ALA A 488 8.48 11.38 19.42
N TYR A 489 9.00 10.21 19.73
CA TYR A 489 8.75 9.48 20.97
C TYR A 489 10.05 8.95 21.56
N ASN A 490 10.11 8.81 22.88
CA ASN A 490 11.08 7.91 23.51
C ASN A 490 10.87 6.52 22.92
N ALA A 491 11.93 5.92 22.37
CA ALA A 491 11.86 4.63 21.73
C ALA A 491 11.42 3.53 22.71
N ILE A 492 11.82 3.63 23.98
CA ILE A 492 11.46 2.65 25.00
C ILE A 492 10.14 3.05 25.67
N PRO A 493 9.09 2.22 25.57
CA PRO A 493 7.83 2.49 26.24
C PRO A 493 7.99 2.53 27.77
N GLN A 494 7.27 3.45 28.41
CA GLN A 494 7.16 3.54 29.86
C GLN A 494 5.74 3.15 30.26
N ASN A 495 5.59 2.11 31.09
CA ASN A 495 4.28 1.59 31.53
C ASN A 495 3.32 1.29 30.36
N GLY A 496 3.83 0.72 29.26
CA GLY A 496 3.01 0.39 28.09
C GLY A 496 2.76 1.55 27.12
N VAL A 497 3.35 2.73 27.34
CA VAL A 497 3.11 3.93 26.55
C VAL A 497 4.40 4.43 25.91
N LEU A 498 4.35 4.72 24.61
CA LEU A 498 5.39 5.50 23.93
C LEU A 498 5.24 6.97 24.35
N VAL A 499 6.21 7.48 25.11
CA VAL A 499 6.17 8.84 25.67
C VAL A 499 6.59 9.84 24.58
N PRO A 500 5.74 10.82 24.21
CA PRO A 500 6.06 11.77 23.16
C PRO A 500 7.09 12.81 23.63
N TYR A 501 7.95 13.24 22.72
CA TYR A 501 8.76 14.44 22.89
C TYR A 501 8.03 15.66 22.33
N SER A 502 8.21 16.82 22.96
CA SER A 502 7.76 18.10 22.40
C SER A 502 8.70 18.52 21.28
N ILE A 503 8.16 18.70 20.08
CA ILE A 503 8.86 19.26 18.92
C ILE A 503 7.95 20.27 18.20
N PRO A 504 8.49 21.17 17.37
CA PRO A 504 7.69 22.09 16.57
C PRO A 504 6.68 21.37 15.68
N ALA A 505 5.46 21.89 15.64
CA ALA A 505 4.42 21.34 14.80
C ALA A 505 4.66 21.70 13.32
N THR A 506 4.76 20.69 12.47
CA THR A 506 5.00 20.84 11.02
C THR A 506 3.73 20.93 10.19
N GLY A 507 2.63 20.41 10.75
CA GLY A 507 1.42 20.13 9.99
C GLY A 507 1.58 18.92 9.09
N ARG A 508 0.53 18.67 8.29
CA ARG A 508 0.37 17.51 7.43
C ARG A 508 1.57 17.29 6.50
N LEU A 509 2.11 16.07 6.48
CA LEU A 509 3.22 15.68 5.61
C LEU A 509 2.74 14.84 4.42
N GLN A 510 3.61 14.65 3.43
CA GLN A 510 3.32 13.80 2.27
C GLN A 510 3.33 12.31 2.67
N LYS A 511 2.63 11.45 1.91
CA LYS A 511 2.71 9.99 2.06
C LYS A 511 4.08 9.45 1.62
N ASN A 512 4.40 8.21 2.01
CA ASN A 512 5.65 7.51 1.70
C ASN A 512 6.91 8.17 2.30
N GLN A 513 6.74 8.99 3.34
CA GLN A 513 7.83 9.78 3.92
C GLN A 513 8.53 9.10 5.09
N ARG A 514 9.79 9.51 5.27
CA ARG A 514 10.55 9.53 6.52
C ARG A 514 11.11 10.94 6.70
N PRO A 515 11.41 11.37 7.93
CA PRO A 515 12.33 12.50 8.10
C PRO A 515 13.72 12.15 7.55
N GLY A 516 14.33 13.08 6.81
CA GLY A 516 15.75 13.02 6.44
C GLY A 516 16.59 13.67 7.53
N PHE A 517 17.73 13.07 7.91
CA PHE A 517 18.56 13.58 9.00
C PHE A 517 19.92 14.05 8.52
N GLY A 518 20.37 15.16 9.09
CA GLY A 518 21.70 15.70 8.94
C GLY A 518 22.43 15.75 10.28
N ASN A 519 23.30 16.73 10.45
CA ASN A 519 23.99 17.00 11.70
C ASN A 519 23.09 17.80 12.67
N GLY A 520 22.32 17.10 13.51
CA GLY A 520 21.43 17.71 14.50
C GLY A 520 20.23 18.44 13.89
N ARG A 521 19.91 18.13 12.62
CA ARG A 521 18.80 18.68 11.85
C ARG A 521 17.96 17.56 11.25
N CYS A 522 16.67 17.81 11.16
CA CYS A 522 15.67 16.96 10.56
C CYS A 522 14.98 17.72 9.42
N TYR A 523 14.78 17.06 8.28
CA TYR A 523 14.14 17.60 7.10
C TYR A 523 12.87 16.82 6.82
N SER A 524 11.79 17.51 6.47
CA SER A 524 10.50 16.86 6.18
C SER A 524 9.76 17.57 5.05
N SER A 525 8.97 16.82 4.30
CA SER A 525 8.19 17.31 3.17
C SER A 525 6.69 17.16 3.43
N SER A 526 5.98 18.28 3.28
CA SER A 526 4.55 18.28 2.96
C SER A 526 4.37 18.18 1.46
N THR A 527 3.13 18.28 0.94
CA THR A 527 2.87 18.22 -0.50
C THR A 527 3.79 19.17 -1.27
N ASN A 528 3.67 20.49 -1.12
CA ASN A 528 4.47 21.47 -1.87
C ASN A 528 5.45 22.27 -1.00
N ASN A 529 5.80 21.78 0.20
CA ASN A 529 6.77 22.46 1.06
C ASN A 529 7.79 21.48 1.62
N VAL A 530 9.02 21.94 1.73
CA VAL A 530 10.09 21.27 2.46
C VAL A 530 10.54 22.18 3.60
N MET A 531 10.79 21.61 4.76
CA MET A 531 11.17 22.35 5.96
C MET A 531 12.30 21.68 6.72
N MET A 532 13.07 22.49 7.44
CA MET A 532 14.09 22.04 8.38
C MET A 532 13.64 22.31 9.81
N ILE A 533 13.89 21.33 10.68
CA ILE A 533 13.68 21.39 12.12
C ILE A 533 15.01 21.06 12.79
N GLY A 534 15.43 21.88 13.75
CA GLY A 534 16.66 21.66 14.49
C GLY A 534 16.76 22.53 15.73
N GLY A 535 17.76 22.24 16.55
CA GLY A 535 18.00 22.94 17.81
C GLY A 535 18.19 24.45 17.63
N SER A 536 17.64 25.24 18.55
CA SER A 536 17.86 26.68 18.60
C SER A 536 18.43 27.12 19.94
N SER A 537 19.37 28.06 19.91
CA SER A 537 19.87 28.76 21.10
C SER A 537 18.93 29.84 21.62
N THR A 538 17.92 30.25 20.84
CA THR A 538 16.97 31.28 21.22
C THR A 538 15.61 30.64 21.54
N PRO A 539 14.99 30.93 22.69
CA PRO A 539 13.62 30.51 22.96
C PRO A 539 12.66 30.98 21.86
N PRO A 540 11.52 30.28 21.65
CA PRO A 540 10.48 30.76 20.75
C PRO A 540 10.02 32.17 21.16
N PRO A 541 9.82 33.10 20.21
CA PRO A 541 9.35 34.46 20.53
C PRO A 541 7.94 34.43 21.15
N LEU A 542 7.16 33.40 20.85
CA LEU A 542 5.82 33.19 21.38
C LEU A 542 5.65 31.72 21.78
N THR A 543 5.19 31.50 23.01
CA THR A 543 4.86 30.15 23.53
C THR A 543 3.37 30.08 23.81
N CYS A 544 2.71 29.01 23.39
CA CYS A 544 1.26 28.87 23.50
C CYS A 544 0.91 27.61 24.30
N THR A 545 -0.14 27.72 25.11
CA THR A 545 -0.65 26.63 25.94
C THR A 545 -2.17 26.52 25.81
N PRO A 546 -2.71 25.29 25.72
CA PRO A 546 -1.99 24.01 25.63
C PRO A 546 -1.32 23.82 24.24
N SER A 547 -0.22 23.07 24.21
CA SER A 547 0.48 22.64 22.99
C SER A 547 1.02 21.22 23.20
N PRO A 548 0.54 20.21 22.45
CA PRO A 548 -0.46 20.28 21.38
C PRO A 548 -1.86 20.68 21.88
N LEU A 549 -2.69 21.21 20.98
CA LEU A 549 -4.10 21.51 21.22
C LEU A 549 -4.97 20.34 20.78
N ASN A 550 -5.63 19.69 21.75
CA ASN A 550 -6.47 18.51 21.50
C ASN A 550 -7.96 18.85 21.68
N PHE A 551 -8.74 18.67 20.63
CA PHE A 551 -10.19 18.85 20.64
C PHE A 551 -10.93 17.59 21.10
N GLY A 552 -10.25 16.45 21.24
CA GLY A 552 -10.88 15.16 21.51
C GLY A 552 -11.83 14.75 20.40
N SER A 553 -12.86 13.98 20.75
CA SER A 553 -13.92 13.58 19.82
C SER A 553 -14.94 14.70 19.61
N VAL A 554 -15.23 15.01 18.34
CA VAL A 554 -16.29 15.95 17.94
C VAL A 554 -17.16 15.29 16.88
N THR A 555 -18.47 15.33 17.11
CA THR A 555 -19.46 14.70 16.24
C THR A 555 -19.76 15.59 15.03
N VAL A 556 -19.96 14.99 13.85
CA VAL A 556 -20.48 15.69 12.66
C VAL A 556 -21.78 16.42 13.01
N GLY A 557 -21.92 17.65 12.52
CA GLY A 557 -22.98 18.59 12.88
C GLY A 557 -22.66 19.48 14.09
N GLN A 558 -21.57 19.24 14.81
CA GLN A 558 -21.18 20.02 15.99
C GLN A 558 -19.91 20.85 15.77
N THR A 559 -19.69 21.78 16.69
CA THR A 559 -18.46 22.58 16.78
C THR A 559 -17.86 22.45 18.17
N LYS A 560 -16.53 22.49 18.28
CA LYS A 560 -15.84 22.58 19.57
C LYS A 560 -14.80 23.68 19.56
N THR A 561 -14.83 24.53 20.56
CA THR A 561 -13.88 25.63 20.75
C THR A 561 -13.00 25.37 21.97
N VAL A 562 -11.70 25.57 21.82
CA VAL A 562 -10.72 25.51 22.90
C VAL A 562 -9.98 26.84 22.96
N GLN A 563 -9.78 27.36 24.17
CA GLN A 563 -9.01 28.58 24.39
C GLN A 563 -7.52 28.30 24.37
N VAL A 564 -6.76 29.12 23.66
CA VAL A 564 -5.30 29.08 23.62
C VAL A 564 -4.76 30.34 24.25
N THR A 565 -3.85 30.19 25.21
CA THR A 565 -3.15 31.32 25.83
C THR A 565 -1.71 31.35 25.37
N CYS A 566 -1.27 32.45 24.78
CA CYS A 566 0.09 32.64 24.34
C CYS A 566 0.80 33.70 25.18
N THR A 567 2.06 33.44 25.53
CA THR A 567 2.96 34.33 26.26
C THR A 567 4.11 34.74 25.35
N ALA A 568 4.32 36.05 25.20
CA ALA A 568 5.39 36.60 24.37
C ALA A 568 6.69 36.68 25.17
N GLY A 569 7.76 36.05 24.66
CA GLY A 569 9.09 36.14 25.25
C GLY A 569 9.78 37.49 24.98
N THR A 570 9.33 38.19 23.94
CA THR A 570 9.75 39.55 23.56
C THR A 570 8.54 40.33 23.07
N ALA A 571 8.67 41.65 22.90
CA ALA A 571 7.59 42.44 22.29
C ALA A 571 7.41 42.06 20.81
N LEU A 572 6.17 41.83 20.38
CA LEU A 572 5.83 41.37 19.03
C LEU A 572 4.68 42.18 18.44
N ASN A 573 4.74 42.41 17.13
CA ASN A 573 3.61 42.88 16.32
C ASN A 573 3.06 41.67 15.54
N LEU A 574 1.76 41.41 15.67
CA LEU A 574 1.10 40.25 15.09
C LEU A 574 0.09 40.67 14.04
N GLN A 575 -0.11 39.81 13.03
CA GLN A 575 -1.10 40.02 11.98
C GLN A 575 -2.38 39.21 12.23
N GLY A 576 -2.23 38.01 12.79
CA GLY A 576 -3.32 37.05 12.90
C GLY A 576 -2.82 35.63 13.08
N CYS A 577 -3.72 34.68 12.84
CA CYS A 577 -3.44 33.26 12.89
C CYS A 577 -4.02 32.56 11.66
N THR A 578 -3.46 31.40 11.33
CA THR A 578 -3.96 30.53 10.26
C THR A 578 -4.00 29.09 10.71
N THR A 579 -4.89 28.31 10.09
CA THR A 579 -4.99 26.86 10.28
C THR A 579 -4.67 26.16 8.97
N GLY A 580 -4.12 24.95 9.02
CA GLY A 580 -3.80 24.20 7.80
C GLY A 580 -4.98 23.44 7.17
N LEU A 581 -6.16 23.45 7.81
CA LEU A 581 -7.39 22.84 7.28
C LEU A 581 -8.59 23.75 7.57
N GLY A 582 -9.53 23.84 6.62
CA GLY A 582 -10.73 24.68 6.74
C GLY A 582 -11.75 24.19 7.78
N THR A 583 -11.60 22.96 8.29
CA THR A 583 -12.36 22.48 9.46
C THR A 583 -11.92 23.11 10.77
N PHE A 584 -10.76 23.76 10.80
CA PHE A 584 -10.27 24.51 11.96
C PHE A 584 -10.27 26.00 11.65
N SER A 585 -10.59 26.83 12.63
CA SER A 585 -10.52 28.28 12.53
C SER A 585 -9.97 28.89 13.82
N CYS A 586 -9.43 30.10 13.71
CA CYS A 586 -8.92 30.87 14.84
C CYS A 586 -9.20 32.36 14.59
N SER A 587 -9.36 33.14 15.66
CA SER A 587 -9.63 34.58 15.58
C SER A 587 -9.21 35.27 16.88
N GLY A 588 -9.20 36.61 16.92
CA GLY A 588 -8.95 37.36 18.17
C GLY A 588 -7.48 37.53 18.54
N ILE A 589 -6.56 37.42 17.58
CA ILE A 589 -5.14 37.73 17.81
C ILE A 589 -4.96 39.26 17.94
N PRO A 590 -4.32 39.77 19.01
CA PRO A 590 -4.07 41.20 19.16
C PRO A 590 -3.03 41.69 18.15
N ALA A 591 -3.08 42.97 17.75
CA ALA A 591 -2.12 43.55 16.81
C ALA A 591 -0.69 43.63 17.38
N SER A 592 -0.55 43.69 18.70
CA SER A 592 0.74 43.66 19.38
C SER A 592 0.63 43.05 20.77
N VAL A 593 1.75 42.54 21.28
CA VAL A 593 1.90 42.02 22.65
C VAL A 593 3.25 42.47 23.20
N ALA A 594 3.26 43.01 24.41
CA ALA A 594 4.48 43.43 25.08
C ALA A 594 5.31 42.21 25.54
N SER A 595 6.59 42.42 25.81
CA SER A 595 7.45 41.38 26.40
C SER A 595 6.87 40.88 27.73
N GLY A 596 6.75 39.56 27.90
CA GLY A 596 6.10 38.92 29.05
C GLY A 596 4.57 39.00 29.04
N GLY A 597 3.97 39.72 28.09
CA GLY A 597 2.53 39.85 27.94
C GLY A 597 1.86 38.55 27.51
N GLN A 598 0.60 38.39 27.90
CA GLN A 598 -0.23 37.24 27.56
C GLN A 598 -1.50 37.68 26.83
N PHE A 599 -1.97 36.83 25.93
CA PHE A 599 -3.30 36.95 25.34
C PHE A 599 -3.92 35.58 25.14
N THR A 600 -5.26 35.54 25.22
CA THR A 600 -6.05 34.32 25.07
C THR A 600 -7.02 34.50 23.91
N PHE A 601 -7.16 33.47 23.08
CA PHE A 601 -8.04 33.52 21.92
C PHE A 601 -8.63 32.14 21.60
N PRO A 602 -9.82 32.09 20.98
CA PRO A 602 -10.48 30.83 20.65
C PRO A 602 -9.94 30.21 19.37
N VAL A 603 -9.79 28.89 19.39
CA VAL A 603 -9.61 28.05 18.21
C VAL A 603 -10.78 27.08 18.14
N THR A 604 -11.42 26.97 16.98
CA THR A 604 -12.65 26.19 16.78
C THR A 604 -12.42 25.09 15.76
N PHE A 605 -12.83 23.87 16.09
CA PHE A 605 -13.03 22.78 15.16
C PHE A 605 -14.52 22.70 14.80
N ASP A 606 -14.84 22.94 13.53
CA ASP A 606 -16.20 23.11 13.02
C ASP A 606 -16.54 21.99 12.03
N LEU A 607 -17.42 21.10 12.48
CA LEU A 607 -17.97 19.98 11.70
C LEU A 607 -19.43 20.20 11.33
N THR A 608 -19.93 21.44 11.30
CA THR A 608 -21.26 21.74 10.75
C THR A 608 -21.33 21.33 9.28
N ASP A 609 -22.51 20.91 8.81
CA ASP A 609 -22.70 20.45 7.43
C ASP A 609 -22.26 21.52 6.40
N SER A 610 -22.54 22.79 6.69
CA SER A 610 -22.11 23.92 5.87
C SER A 610 -20.58 24.01 5.74
N ASN A 611 -19.85 23.77 6.83
CA ASN A 611 -18.40 23.86 6.80
C ASN A 611 -17.77 22.62 6.16
N ILE A 612 -18.31 21.43 6.43
CA ILE A 612 -17.87 20.19 5.76
C ILE A 612 -18.05 20.30 4.24
N GLU A 613 -19.20 20.79 3.77
CA GLU A 613 -19.45 20.97 2.34
C GLU A 613 -18.50 22.00 1.71
N LYS A 614 -18.24 23.11 2.40
CA LYS A 614 -17.25 24.10 1.98
C LYS A 614 -15.84 23.50 1.84
N VAL A 615 -15.42 22.70 2.83
CA VAL A 615 -14.12 22.01 2.82
C VAL A 615 -14.05 20.97 1.69
N ARG A 616 -15.14 20.25 1.44
CA ARG A 616 -15.28 19.28 0.34
C ARG A 616 -15.15 19.94 -1.03
N GLN A 617 -15.75 21.10 -1.24
CA GLN A 617 -15.59 21.89 -2.47
C GLN A 617 -14.13 22.33 -2.69
N GLY A 618 -13.36 22.48 -1.61
CA GLY A 618 -11.91 22.70 -1.64
C GLY A 618 -11.07 21.44 -1.90
N GLY A 619 -11.70 20.29 -2.18
CA GLY A 619 -11.02 19.03 -2.50
C GLY A 619 -10.58 18.20 -1.29
N PHE A 620 -11.03 18.55 -0.08
CA PHE A 620 -10.73 17.78 1.13
C PHE A 620 -11.98 17.06 1.65
N GLN A 621 -11.91 15.73 1.79
CA GLN A 621 -13.00 14.95 2.34
C GLN A 621 -12.82 14.76 3.85
N VAL A 622 -13.82 15.15 4.64
CA VAL A 622 -13.86 14.88 6.07
C VAL A 622 -14.41 13.47 6.27
N LEU A 623 -13.65 12.61 6.96
CA LEU A 623 -14.02 11.23 7.26
C LEU A 623 -13.95 10.99 8.78
N PRO A 624 -14.77 10.08 9.34
CA PRO A 624 -14.60 9.65 10.72
C PRO A 624 -13.19 9.11 10.98
N GLY A 625 -12.59 9.52 12.10
CA GLY A 625 -11.22 9.16 12.46
C GLY A 625 -10.39 10.36 12.92
N ALA A 626 -9.08 10.15 13.04
CA ALA A 626 -8.15 11.18 13.51
C ALA A 626 -7.94 12.25 12.44
N GLU A 627 -8.08 13.51 12.85
CA GLU A 627 -7.81 14.70 12.05
C GLU A 627 -6.72 15.53 12.71
N GLY A 628 -5.83 16.11 11.89
CA GLY A 628 -4.69 16.86 12.38
C GLY A 628 -4.26 17.97 11.43
N THR A 629 -3.81 19.07 12.02
CA THR A 629 -3.27 20.23 11.29
C THR A 629 -2.46 21.14 12.22
N THR A 630 -1.99 22.28 11.74
CA THR A 630 -1.33 23.30 12.58
C THR A 630 -2.18 24.54 12.77
N LEU A 631 -1.99 25.18 13.93
CA LEU A 631 -2.31 26.58 14.18
C LEU A 631 -1.01 27.37 14.09
N ASN A 632 -0.93 28.33 13.18
CA ASN A 632 0.21 29.21 13.01
C ASN A 632 -0.15 30.61 13.48
N ILE A 633 0.72 31.25 14.26
CA ILE A 633 0.59 32.68 14.60
C ILE A 633 1.65 33.45 13.82
N LEU A 634 1.22 34.52 13.15
CA LEU A 634 2.03 35.27 12.20
C LEU A 634 2.33 36.67 12.72
N SER A 635 3.55 37.17 12.46
CA SER A 635 3.90 38.57 12.67
C SER A 635 3.17 39.48 11.68
N SER A 636 3.24 40.78 11.89
CA SER A 636 2.80 41.82 10.94
C SER A 636 3.46 41.70 9.55
N THR A 637 4.59 41.00 9.42
CA THR A 637 5.28 40.74 8.16
C THR A 637 4.93 39.38 7.54
N GLY A 638 3.99 38.63 8.14
CA GLY A 638 3.62 37.28 7.73
C GLY A 638 4.59 36.18 8.17
N ALA A 639 5.62 36.51 8.97
CA ALA A 639 6.59 35.53 9.44
C ALA A 639 6.03 34.68 10.60
N LEU A 640 6.26 33.37 10.55
CA LEU A 640 5.82 32.42 11.58
C LEU A 640 6.47 32.74 12.92
N GLN A 641 5.65 33.06 13.93
CA GLN A 641 6.11 33.29 15.31
C GLN A 641 6.10 32.00 16.13
N THR A 642 5.06 31.19 15.96
CA THR A 642 4.92 29.89 16.62
C THR A 642 3.89 29.04 15.88
N SER A 643 4.00 27.72 16.04
CA SER A 643 3.12 26.71 15.48
C SER A 643 2.70 25.73 16.56
N VAL A 644 1.39 25.47 16.68
CA VAL A 644 0.81 24.53 17.63
C VAL A 644 0.14 23.40 16.84
N GLN A 645 0.43 22.16 17.20
CA GLN A 645 -0.23 21.01 16.60
C GLN A 645 -1.68 20.95 17.07
N LEU A 646 -2.61 20.89 16.12
CA LEU A 646 -4.03 20.65 16.35
C LEU A 646 -4.33 19.18 16.11
N THR A 647 -5.08 18.57 17.03
CA THR A 647 -5.55 17.18 16.91
C THR A 647 -7.00 17.07 17.31
N ALA A 648 -7.76 16.27 16.56
CA ALA A 648 -9.17 15.97 16.84
C ALA A 648 -9.52 14.57 16.37
N THR A 649 -10.66 14.05 16.81
CA THR A 649 -11.28 12.84 16.25
C THR A 649 -12.66 13.20 15.73
N VAL A 650 -12.87 13.04 14.42
CA VAL A 650 -14.18 13.16 13.78
C VAL A 650 -15.00 11.92 14.13
N VAL A 651 -16.20 12.14 14.69
CA VAL A 651 -17.17 11.09 15.01
C VAL A 651 -18.40 11.25 14.12
N ALA A 652 -18.84 10.17 13.48
CA ALA A 652 -20.07 10.20 12.68
C ALA A 652 -21.29 10.54 13.58
N SER A 653 -22.23 11.33 13.08
CA SER A 653 -23.48 11.68 13.77
C SER A 653 -24.41 10.46 13.97
N GLY A 654 -24.46 9.56 12.99
CA GLY A 654 -25.15 8.26 13.07
C GLY A 654 -24.27 7.14 13.64
N GLY A 655 -24.68 5.89 13.46
CA GLY A 655 -23.83 4.73 13.71
C GLY A 655 -22.62 4.70 12.77
N PHE A 656 -21.50 4.13 13.22
CA PHE A 656 -20.32 3.90 12.36
C PHE A 656 -19.66 2.57 12.70
N ILE A 657 -19.68 1.64 11.75
CA ILE A 657 -19.19 0.27 11.94
C ILE A 657 -17.66 0.20 11.79
N VAL A 658 -16.99 -0.38 12.78
CA VAL A 658 -15.53 -0.64 12.75
C VAL A 658 -15.25 -2.05 13.26
N PHE A 659 -14.42 -2.79 12.53
CA PHE A 659 -13.94 -4.10 12.95
C PHE A 659 -12.63 -3.99 13.74
N GLY A 660 -12.46 -4.89 14.71
CA GLY A 660 -11.25 -4.98 15.52
C GLY A 660 -10.03 -5.60 14.81
N ALA A 661 -10.24 -6.20 13.63
CA ALA A 661 -9.20 -6.80 12.82
C ALA A 661 -9.59 -6.77 11.33
N LYS A 662 -8.60 -6.84 10.45
CA LYS A 662 -8.81 -7.04 9.01
C LYS A 662 -8.81 -8.50 8.59
N THR A 663 -8.21 -9.37 9.40
CA THR A 663 -8.14 -10.80 9.18
C THR A 663 -8.36 -11.53 10.50
N VAL A 664 -9.12 -12.63 10.47
CA VAL A 664 -9.14 -13.65 11.52
C VAL A 664 -8.41 -14.86 10.96
N ASP A 665 -7.24 -15.16 11.53
CA ASP A 665 -6.40 -16.30 11.15
C ASP A 665 -6.64 -17.47 12.12
N PHE A 666 -7.12 -18.58 11.57
CA PHE A 666 -7.44 -19.80 12.30
C PHE A 666 -6.27 -20.81 12.35
N GLY A 667 -5.14 -20.47 11.71
CA GLY A 667 -3.93 -21.27 11.66
C GLY A 667 -4.04 -22.52 10.78
N GLY A 668 -3.02 -23.38 10.89
CA GLY A 668 -2.98 -24.69 10.24
C GLY A 668 -3.49 -25.80 11.16
N LEU A 669 -4.36 -26.66 10.62
CA LEU A 669 -4.94 -27.81 11.31
C LEU A 669 -4.64 -29.11 10.55
N THR A 670 -5.00 -30.24 11.15
CA THR A 670 -5.22 -31.47 10.40
C THR A 670 -6.69 -31.56 9.97
N VAL A 671 -6.97 -32.17 8.82
CA VAL A 671 -8.35 -32.42 8.37
C VAL A 671 -9.16 -33.10 9.47
N GLY A 672 -10.38 -32.62 9.71
CA GLY A 672 -11.25 -33.06 10.81
C GLY A 672 -10.98 -32.39 12.17
N GLY A 673 -9.93 -31.58 12.29
CA GLY A 673 -9.69 -30.71 13.44
C GLY A 673 -10.62 -29.50 13.45
N SER A 674 -10.56 -28.71 14.52
CA SER A 674 -11.29 -27.44 14.62
C SER A 674 -10.54 -26.40 15.43
N SER A 675 -10.67 -25.13 15.06
CA SER A 675 -10.19 -23.99 15.85
C SER A 675 -11.24 -22.89 15.92
N THR A 676 -11.13 -22.01 16.92
CA THR A 676 -12.07 -20.91 17.14
C THR A 676 -11.39 -19.57 16.97
N GLY A 677 -12.09 -18.64 16.35
CA GLY A 677 -11.67 -17.25 16.15
C GLY A 677 -12.83 -16.32 16.42
N SER A 678 -12.54 -15.03 16.58
CA SER A 678 -13.60 -14.03 16.70
C SER A 678 -13.20 -12.71 16.10
N VAL A 679 -14.20 -11.96 15.64
CA VAL A 679 -14.05 -10.56 15.23
C VAL A 679 -14.92 -9.69 16.13
N THR A 680 -14.34 -8.61 16.63
CA THR A 680 -15.09 -7.59 17.36
C THR A 680 -15.65 -6.57 16.38
N VAL A 681 -16.94 -6.29 16.46
CA VAL A 681 -17.63 -5.24 15.72
C VAL A 681 -17.99 -4.13 16.70
N THR A 682 -17.51 -2.91 16.44
CA THR A 682 -17.69 -1.75 17.33
C THR A 682 -18.46 -0.66 16.63
N ASN A 683 -19.41 -0.04 17.32
CA ASN A 683 -19.99 1.22 16.90
C ASN A 683 -19.12 2.38 17.38
N LYS A 684 -18.42 3.04 16.45
CA LYS A 684 -17.60 4.23 16.70
C LYS A 684 -18.32 5.54 16.37
N GLY A 685 -19.60 5.48 16.01
CA GLY A 685 -20.46 6.65 15.78
C GLY A 685 -21.12 7.16 17.04
N ALA A 686 -21.78 8.31 16.95
CA ALA A 686 -22.54 8.91 18.04
C ALA A 686 -24.00 8.42 18.09
N GLY A 687 -24.53 7.89 16.99
CA GLY A 687 -25.86 7.30 16.90
C GLY A 687 -25.85 5.78 17.10
N VAL A 688 -27.03 5.20 17.31
CA VAL A 688 -27.22 3.74 17.32
C VAL A 688 -26.84 3.18 15.94
N LEU A 689 -26.11 2.05 15.93
CA LEU A 689 -25.74 1.34 14.71
C LEU A 689 -26.63 0.10 14.56
N THR A 690 -27.39 0.02 13.49
CA THR A 690 -28.27 -1.11 13.18
C THR A 690 -27.65 -1.97 12.09
N LEU A 691 -27.46 -3.27 12.35
CA LEU A 691 -26.96 -4.20 11.33
C LEU A 691 -28.08 -4.56 10.34
N THR A 692 -27.84 -4.36 9.05
CA THR A 692 -28.88 -4.44 7.99
C THR A 692 -28.63 -5.55 6.99
N GLY A 693 -27.43 -6.13 6.94
CA GLY A 693 -27.11 -7.18 5.99
C GLY A 693 -25.82 -7.91 6.31
N TYR A 694 -25.75 -9.16 5.84
CA TYR A 694 -24.56 -10.00 5.94
C TYR A 694 -24.39 -10.77 4.64
N ALA A 695 -23.17 -10.87 4.15
CA ALA A 695 -22.83 -11.71 3.02
C ALA A 695 -21.37 -12.12 3.10
N TRP A 696 -21.02 -13.18 2.39
CA TRP A 696 -19.64 -13.58 2.22
C TRP A 696 -19.27 -13.76 0.74
N GLN A 697 -17.97 -13.72 0.44
CA GLN A 697 -17.41 -13.94 -0.89
C GLN A 697 -16.25 -14.94 -0.85
N ASP A 698 -16.13 -15.75 -1.91
CA ASP A 698 -14.96 -16.62 -2.16
C ASP A 698 -13.90 -15.85 -2.95
N LEU A 699 -12.86 -15.39 -2.25
CA LEU A 699 -11.81 -14.57 -2.85
C LEU A 699 -10.86 -15.35 -3.78
N THR A 700 -10.99 -16.67 -3.88
CA THR A 700 -10.20 -17.46 -4.84
C THR A 700 -10.80 -17.40 -6.25
N THR A 701 -12.02 -16.88 -6.40
CA THR A 701 -12.73 -16.78 -7.68
C THR A 701 -12.66 -15.37 -8.25
N THR A 702 -12.67 -15.25 -9.59
CA THR A 702 -12.66 -13.92 -10.25
C THR A 702 -14.05 -13.30 -10.21
N GLY A 703 -14.19 -12.12 -9.61
CA GLY A 703 -15.47 -11.41 -9.50
C GLY A 703 -16.48 -12.15 -8.62
N PRO A 704 -16.13 -12.48 -7.37
CA PRO A 704 -16.95 -13.37 -6.55
C PRO A 704 -18.31 -12.74 -6.24
N PRO A 705 -19.42 -13.46 -6.42
CA PRO A 705 -20.73 -12.96 -6.03
C PRO A 705 -20.85 -12.88 -4.51
N PHE A 706 -21.64 -11.94 -4.01
CA PHE A 706 -22.03 -11.92 -2.61
C PHE A 706 -23.02 -13.06 -2.31
N ILE A 707 -22.70 -13.89 -1.33
CA ILE A 707 -23.55 -14.98 -0.86
C ILE A 707 -24.18 -14.54 0.46
N ASN A 708 -25.49 -14.36 0.44
CA ASN A 708 -26.25 -13.84 1.57
C ASN A 708 -26.23 -14.81 2.77
N VAL A 709 -25.92 -14.32 3.97
CA VAL A 709 -25.92 -15.11 5.23
C VAL A 709 -27.10 -14.78 6.15
N THR A 710 -28.00 -13.87 5.76
CA THR A 710 -29.14 -13.39 6.57
C THR A 710 -30.25 -14.41 6.78
N ALA A 711 -30.28 -15.52 6.03
CA ALA A 711 -31.32 -16.56 6.12
C ALA A 711 -30.96 -17.72 7.07
N SER A 712 -29.79 -17.68 7.72
CA SER A 712 -29.22 -18.81 8.46
C SER A 712 -29.49 -18.72 9.97
N ASN A 713 -30.06 -19.77 10.60
CA ASN A 713 -30.17 -19.92 12.05
C ASN A 713 -30.24 -21.42 12.42
N PRO A 714 -29.62 -21.92 13.51
CA PRO A 714 -28.60 -21.32 14.40
C PRO A 714 -27.15 -21.60 14.00
N ASN A 715 -26.90 -22.32 12.90
CA ASN A 715 -25.56 -22.63 12.42
C ASN A 715 -25.29 -21.86 11.12
N THR A 716 -24.82 -20.62 11.24
CA THR A 716 -24.51 -19.77 10.09
C THR A 716 -23.20 -20.24 9.46
N VAL A 717 -23.26 -20.67 8.19
CA VAL A 717 -22.09 -21.05 7.41
C VAL A 717 -21.56 -19.84 6.64
N ILE A 718 -20.27 -19.59 6.77
CA ILE A 718 -19.55 -18.49 6.11
C ILE A 718 -18.44 -19.14 5.28
N GLY A 719 -18.51 -19.05 3.97
CA GLY A 719 -17.60 -19.81 3.11
C GLY A 719 -17.89 -21.31 3.11
N THR A 720 -16.83 -22.09 2.94
CA THR A 720 -16.89 -23.57 2.86
C THR A 720 -16.50 -24.27 4.17
N ALA A 721 -15.87 -23.56 5.10
CA ALA A 721 -15.25 -24.17 6.29
C ALA A 721 -15.45 -23.40 7.60
N PHE A 722 -16.11 -22.23 7.59
CA PHE A 722 -16.34 -21.44 8.78
C PHE A 722 -17.81 -21.49 9.19
N THR A 723 -18.08 -21.67 10.48
CA THR A 723 -19.43 -21.69 11.03
C THR A 723 -19.51 -20.79 12.27
N SER A 724 -20.67 -20.18 12.52
CA SER A 724 -20.93 -19.39 13.72
C SER A 724 -22.27 -19.80 14.34
N THR A 725 -22.25 -20.04 15.64
CA THR A 725 -23.45 -20.38 16.45
C THR A 725 -24.01 -19.17 17.20
N ASN A 726 -23.27 -18.06 17.23
CA ASN A 726 -23.66 -16.80 17.87
C ASN A 726 -23.75 -15.65 16.86
N PHE A 727 -24.12 -15.96 15.62
CA PHE A 727 -24.18 -14.97 14.56
C PHE A 727 -25.29 -13.92 14.84
N PRO A 728 -25.00 -12.61 14.73
CA PRO A 728 -25.96 -11.56 15.04
C PRO A 728 -27.23 -11.63 14.18
N ALA A 729 -28.39 -11.40 14.81
CA ALA A 729 -29.66 -11.25 14.09
C ALA A 729 -29.70 -9.91 13.31
N LEU A 730 -30.40 -9.90 12.16
CA LEU A 730 -30.69 -8.66 11.45
C LEU A 730 -31.48 -7.69 12.34
N GLY A 731 -31.18 -6.39 12.20
CA GLY A 731 -31.77 -5.35 13.03
C GLY A 731 -31.14 -5.24 14.42
N LEU A 732 -30.11 -6.05 14.75
CA LEU A 732 -29.36 -5.88 15.99
C LEU A 732 -28.81 -4.45 16.06
N GLN A 733 -29.06 -3.80 17.19
CA GLN A 733 -28.60 -2.45 17.48
C GLN A 733 -27.39 -2.47 18.42
N ILE A 734 -26.33 -1.79 18.01
CA ILE A 734 -25.11 -1.60 18.80
C ILE A 734 -25.09 -0.14 19.25
N GLN A 735 -25.14 0.08 20.56
CA GLN A 735 -25.12 1.41 21.16
C GLN A 735 -23.79 2.14 20.88
N PRO A 736 -23.75 3.48 20.87
CA PRO A 736 -22.51 4.25 20.70
C PRO A 736 -21.39 3.78 21.64
N GLY A 737 -20.21 3.51 21.09
CA GLY A 737 -19.05 3.01 21.83
C GLY A 737 -19.13 1.54 22.27
N ALA A 738 -20.27 0.87 22.11
CA ALA A 738 -20.41 -0.55 22.42
C ALA A 738 -19.83 -1.44 21.31
N SER A 739 -19.53 -2.67 21.69
CA SER A 739 -19.01 -3.69 20.78
C SER A 739 -19.75 -5.01 20.98
N ILE A 740 -19.83 -5.79 19.90
CA ILE A 740 -20.21 -7.20 19.94
C ILE A 740 -19.06 -8.05 19.43
N SER A 741 -19.04 -9.32 19.82
CA SER A 741 -18.08 -10.30 19.29
C SER A 741 -18.83 -11.36 18.51
N ILE A 742 -18.37 -11.64 17.29
CA ILE A 742 -18.87 -12.72 16.45
C ILE A 742 -17.85 -13.84 16.53
N SER A 743 -18.23 -14.96 17.14
CA SER A 743 -17.37 -16.14 17.27
C SER A 743 -17.60 -17.08 16.11
N MET A 744 -16.52 -17.65 15.60
CA MET A 744 -16.54 -18.53 14.45
C MET A 744 -15.68 -19.75 14.74
N VAL A 745 -16.07 -20.88 14.18
CA VAL A 745 -15.34 -22.15 14.22
C VAL A 745 -14.89 -22.46 12.81
N PHE A 746 -13.60 -22.69 12.64
CA PHE A 746 -13.02 -23.27 11.43
C PHE A 746 -12.95 -24.79 11.61
N SER A 747 -13.58 -25.56 10.72
CA SER A 747 -13.61 -27.03 10.77
C SER A 747 -13.38 -27.63 9.36
N PRO A 748 -12.12 -27.67 8.88
CA PRO A 748 -11.80 -28.07 7.52
C PRO A 748 -12.11 -29.56 7.26
N GLN A 749 -12.83 -29.83 6.17
CA GLN A 749 -13.19 -31.18 5.71
C GLN A 749 -12.24 -31.73 4.64
N SER A 750 -11.35 -30.88 4.11
CA SER A 750 -10.34 -31.23 3.11
C SER A 750 -9.04 -30.50 3.41
N ALA A 751 -7.93 -31.04 2.89
CA ALA A 751 -6.65 -30.34 2.96
C ALA A 751 -6.62 -29.14 2.00
N GLY A 752 -5.75 -28.18 2.30
CA GLY A 752 -5.59 -26.91 1.59
C GLY A 752 -6.11 -25.71 2.37
N THR A 753 -5.99 -24.54 1.74
CA THR A 753 -6.43 -23.26 2.30
C THR A 753 -7.94 -23.09 2.16
N SER A 754 -8.58 -22.63 3.23
CA SER A 754 -9.96 -22.14 3.25
C SER A 754 -9.97 -20.65 3.55
N SER A 755 -10.75 -19.89 2.79
CA SER A 755 -10.91 -18.47 3.03
C SER A 755 -12.33 -17.97 2.76
N SER A 756 -12.69 -16.85 3.36
CA SER A 756 -13.96 -16.18 3.12
C SER A 756 -13.86 -14.71 3.48
N MET A 757 -14.40 -13.81 2.65
CA MET A 757 -14.57 -12.41 3.02
C MET A 757 -15.96 -12.20 3.61
N LEU A 758 -16.07 -12.02 4.92
CA LEU A 758 -17.34 -11.67 5.55
C LEU A 758 -17.55 -10.16 5.48
N THR A 759 -18.64 -9.72 4.85
CA THR A 759 -19.08 -8.32 4.80
C THR A 759 -20.34 -8.13 5.65
N ILE A 760 -20.32 -7.09 6.48
CA ILE A 760 -21.45 -6.70 7.32
C ILE A 760 -21.88 -5.29 6.93
N TRP A 761 -23.16 -5.14 6.57
CA TRP A 761 -23.82 -3.86 6.31
C TRP A 761 -24.59 -3.38 7.52
N SER A 762 -24.69 -2.06 7.62
CA SER A 762 -25.41 -1.34 8.65
C SER A 762 -25.97 -0.03 8.10
N ASP A 763 -26.81 0.63 8.88
CA ASP A 763 -27.19 2.04 8.66
C ASP A 763 -26.00 3.02 8.77
N GLY A 764 -24.86 2.57 9.33
CA GLY A 764 -23.61 3.31 9.41
C GLY A 764 -22.61 3.03 8.28
N GLY A 765 -23.02 2.31 7.23
CA GLY A 765 -22.14 1.82 6.16
C GLY A 765 -21.82 0.34 6.29
N PHE A 766 -20.68 -0.11 5.73
CA PHE A 766 -20.27 -1.51 5.77
C PHE A 766 -18.80 -1.66 6.13
N SER A 767 -18.44 -2.84 6.63
CA SER A 767 -17.06 -3.25 6.84
C SER A 767 -16.91 -4.75 6.58
N ASP A 768 -15.70 -5.15 6.23
CA ASP A 768 -15.35 -6.52 5.89
C ASP A 768 -14.15 -7.06 6.69
N VAL A 769 -14.15 -8.37 6.89
CA VAL A 769 -13.07 -9.15 7.52
C VAL A 769 -12.80 -10.40 6.70
N MET A 770 -11.52 -10.68 6.48
CA MET A 770 -11.10 -11.92 5.83
C MET A 770 -10.94 -13.02 6.89
N LEU A 771 -11.55 -14.17 6.65
CA LEU A 771 -11.37 -15.39 7.45
C LEU A 771 -10.43 -16.30 6.68
N VAL A 772 -9.37 -16.79 7.33
CA VAL A 772 -8.38 -17.68 6.70
C VAL A 772 -7.97 -18.81 7.63
N GLY A 773 -7.81 -19.99 7.08
CA GLY A 773 -7.27 -21.15 7.76
C GLY A 773 -6.80 -22.18 6.74
N THR A 774 -5.99 -23.14 7.18
CA THR A 774 -5.46 -24.18 6.29
C THR A 774 -5.47 -25.52 7.01
N ALA A 775 -5.49 -26.61 6.23
CA ALA A 775 -5.39 -27.94 6.79
C ALA A 775 -4.49 -28.86 5.95
N ALA A 776 -3.74 -29.73 6.64
CA ALA A 776 -3.03 -30.84 6.02
C ALA A 776 -3.76 -32.16 6.26
N GLN A 777 -3.60 -33.12 5.35
CA GLN A 777 -4.07 -34.48 5.60
C GLN A 777 -3.34 -35.06 6.82
N GLY A 778 -4.07 -35.68 7.73
CA GLY A 778 -3.47 -36.40 8.85
C GLY A 778 -2.59 -37.53 8.32
N THR A 779 -1.33 -37.61 8.77
CA THR A 779 -0.51 -38.79 8.52
C THR A 779 -1.05 -39.91 9.41
N SER A 780 -1.82 -40.83 8.83
CA SER A 780 -2.08 -42.12 9.46
C SER A 780 -0.75 -42.86 9.54
N SER A 781 0.00 -42.62 10.61
CA SER A 781 1.09 -43.48 11.03
C SER A 781 0.45 -44.79 11.48
N SER A 782 0.24 -45.70 10.54
CA SER A 782 0.14 -47.11 10.86
C SER A 782 1.50 -47.53 11.41
N SER A 783 1.68 -47.37 12.72
CA SER A 783 2.70 -48.08 13.48
C SER A 783 2.39 -49.57 13.34
N SER A 784 2.95 -50.20 12.30
CA SER A 784 3.17 -51.63 12.29
C SER A 784 4.17 -51.91 13.39
N SER A 785 3.65 -52.12 14.60
CA SER A 785 4.37 -52.71 15.71
C SER A 785 4.78 -54.12 15.29
N SER A 786 5.97 -54.25 14.68
CA SER A 786 6.70 -55.51 14.64
C SER A 786 7.17 -55.78 16.06
N SER A 787 6.36 -56.53 16.80
CA SER A 787 6.73 -57.14 18.07
C SER A 787 7.88 -58.12 17.86
N SER A 788 9.12 -57.69 18.13
CA SER A 788 10.24 -58.60 18.37
C SER A 788 10.59 -58.58 19.85
N THR A 789 10.12 -59.62 20.54
CA THR A 789 10.45 -59.96 21.94
C THR A 789 11.96 -60.07 22.11
N SER A 790 12.55 -59.26 23.00
CA SER A 790 13.94 -59.40 23.42
C SER A 790 14.00 -59.89 24.88
N THR A 791 14.32 -61.17 25.07
CA THR A 791 14.84 -61.73 26.32
C THR A 791 16.35 -61.46 26.42
N PRO A 792 16.90 -61.13 27.60
CA PRO A 792 18.30 -60.74 27.73
C PRO A 792 19.19 -61.94 28.07
N SER A 793 20.38 -62.03 27.45
CA SER A 793 21.46 -62.91 27.93
C SER A 793 22.85 -62.46 27.44
N SER A 794 23.63 -61.96 28.40
CA SER A 794 25.05 -62.24 28.66
C SER A 794 26.11 -62.30 27.53
N SER A 795 27.10 -61.42 27.73
CA SER A 795 28.56 -61.67 27.82
C SER A 795 29.46 -61.82 26.58
N SER A 796 30.65 -61.20 26.77
CA SER A 796 32.00 -61.59 26.34
C SER A 796 32.52 -61.20 24.94
N SER A 797 33.30 -60.11 24.97
CA SER A 797 34.73 -60.02 24.60
C SER A 797 35.25 -60.31 23.18
N SER A 798 36.12 -59.37 22.79
CA SER A 798 37.44 -59.53 22.16
C SER A 798 37.57 -59.76 20.65
N SER A 799 38.13 -58.70 20.01
CA SER A 799 39.25 -58.69 19.05
C SER A 799 39.24 -59.63 17.84
N SER A 800 39.42 -59.06 16.63
CA SER A 800 40.69 -59.14 15.85
C SER A 800 40.50 -58.86 14.34
N THR A 801 41.28 -57.88 13.87
CA THR A 801 42.14 -57.84 12.66
C THR A 801 41.75 -58.45 11.29
N ILE A 802 41.94 -57.60 10.27
CA ILE A 802 42.77 -57.78 9.04
C ILE A 802 42.14 -58.40 7.76
N SER A 803 42.15 -57.54 6.73
CA SER A 803 42.41 -57.75 5.28
C SER A 803 41.58 -58.74 4.46
N SER A 804 41.10 -58.29 3.30
CA SER A 804 41.84 -58.40 2.02
C SER A 804 40.97 -58.01 0.83
N ALA A 805 41.62 -57.44 -0.18
CA ALA A 805 41.06 -57.03 -1.46
C ALA A 805 40.73 -58.22 -2.39
N SER A 806 39.95 -57.91 -3.43
CA SER A 806 40.15 -58.25 -4.86
C SER A 806 38.97 -58.92 -5.59
N THR A 807 38.45 -58.15 -6.56
CA THR A 807 38.19 -58.49 -7.98
C THR A 807 37.31 -59.70 -8.35
N SER A 808 36.25 -59.42 -9.13
CA SER A 808 36.05 -59.87 -10.54
C SER A 808 34.60 -60.31 -10.87
N SER A 809 34.00 -59.58 -11.82
CA SER A 809 33.31 -60.08 -13.05
C SER A 809 32.07 -61.00 -12.98
N SER A 810 30.94 -60.45 -13.50
CA SER A 810 30.02 -60.98 -14.56
C SER A 810 29.43 -62.41 -14.40
N VAL A 811 28.20 -62.76 -14.81
CA VAL A 811 27.46 -62.45 -16.05
C VAL A 811 26.02 -63.05 -15.98
N PHE A 812 25.16 -62.61 -16.93
CA PHE A 812 24.16 -63.37 -17.72
C PHE A 812 22.68 -63.52 -17.28
N SER A 813 21.79 -62.86 -18.05
CA SER A 813 20.90 -63.41 -19.11
C SER A 813 19.47 -62.82 -19.06
N SER A 814 19.07 -61.95 -20.01
CA SER A 814 18.47 -62.20 -21.36
C SER A 814 16.98 -62.62 -21.29
N SER A 815 16.03 -62.25 -22.16
CA SER A 815 15.99 -61.70 -23.54
C SER A 815 14.50 -61.39 -23.87
N SER A 816 14.16 -60.28 -24.57
CA SER A 816 13.72 -60.17 -26.01
C SER A 816 12.28 -60.69 -26.30
N SER A 817 11.42 -60.18 -27.20
CA SER A 817 11.61 -59.50 -28.50
C SER A 817 10.30 -58.83 -28.99
N ALA A 818 10.42 -57.87 -29.91
CA ALA A 818 9.36 -57.33 -30.78
C ALA A 818 9.13 -58.21 -32.03
N LEU A 819 8.07 -57.95 -32.83
CA LEU A 819 8.14 -57.66 -34.29
C LEU A 819 6.77 -57.43 -34.99
N THR A 820 6.91 -56.77 -36.13
CA THR A 820 6.08 -55.98 -37.06
C THR A 820 5.20 -56.71 -38.13
N SER A 821 4.08 -56.05 -38.50
CA SER A 821 3.46 -55.75 -39.83
C SER A 821 3.12 -56.81 -40.91
N SER A 822 1.90 -56.71 -41.50
CA SER A 822 1.63 -56.56 -42.97
C SER A 822 0.11 -56.42 -43.34
N SER A 823 -0.13 -55.80 -44.50
CA SER A 823 -1.34 -55.24 -45.17
C SER A 823 -2.32 -56.25 -45.84
N THR A 824 -3.61 -55.96 -46.09
CA THR A 824 -4.16 -55.35 -47.35
C THR A 824 -5.71 -55.18 -47.35
N THR A 825 -6.20 -54.04 -47.93
CA THR A 825 -7.43 -53.72 -48.74
C THR A 825 -8.82 -54.34 -48.43
N SER A 826 -10.00 -53.69 -48.48
CA SER A 826 -10.54 -52.58 -49.31
C SER A 826 -11.90 -52.00 -48.80
N SER A 827 -12.31 -50.85 -49.38
CA SER A 827 -13.68 -50.23 -49.52
C SER A 827 -14.25 -49.29 -48.41
N GLY A 828 -14.47 -48.00 -48.77
CA GLY A 828 -15.35 -47.03 -48.08
C GLY A 828 -16.76 -47.01 -48.71
N PRO A 829 -17.57 -45.92 -48.65
CA PRO A 829 -17.49 -44.66 -47.87
C PRO A 829 -18.81 -44.28 -47.14
N SER A 830 -18.83 -43.19 -46.35
CA SER A 830 -19.81 -42.06 -46.48
C SER A 830 -19.88 -41.13 -45.25
N SER A 831 -20.01 -39.84 -45.55
CA SER A 831 -20.14 -38.64 -44.73
C SER A 831 -21.54 -38.36 -44.18
N VAL A 832 -21.68 -37.63 -43.07
CA VAL A 832 -22.85 -36.75 -42.81
C VAL A 832 -22.45 -35.49 -42.01
N SER A 833 -22.83 -34.32 -42.54
CA SER A 833 -22.80 -32.98 -41.93
C SER A 833 -24.08 -32.69 -41.15
N ALA A 834 -24.06 -31.78 -40.17
CA ALA A 834 -25.27 -31.20 -39.57
C ALA A 834 -25.31 -29.68 -39.74
N THR A 835 -26.51 -29.19 -40.05
CA THR A 835 -26.83 -28.00 -40.83
C THR A 835 -27.29 -26.83 -39.94
N THR A 836 -26.99 -25.61 -40.40
CA THR A 836 -27.50 -24.32 -39.91
C THR A 836 -28.98 -24.11 -40.25
N THR A 837 -29.74 -23.42 -39.40
CA THR A 837 -31.05 -22.88 -39.78
C THR A 837 -31.22 -21.45 -39.26
N ALA A 838 -31.34 -20.53 -40.21
CA ALA A 838 -31.81 -19.16 -40.00
C ALA A 838 -33.33 -19.13 -40.08
N SER A 839 -33.98 -18.25 -39.29
CA SER A 839 -35.41 -17.96 -39.43
C SER A 839 -35.64 -16.46 -39.57
N THR A 840 -36.59 -16.16 -40.45
CA THR A 840 -36.90 -14.89 -41.10
C THR A 840 -37.87 -14.06 -40.27
N PHE A 841 -37.67 -12.74 -40.19
CA PHE A 841 -38.62 -11.79 -39.60
C PHE A 841 -39.77 -11.46 -40.57
N SER A 842 -40.99 -11.34 -40.04
CA SER A 842 -42.14 -10.68 -40.69
C SER A 842 -42.56 -9.45 -39.88
N THR A 843 -42.87 -8.37 -40.59
CA THR A 843 -43.30 -7.05 -40.14
C THR A 843 -44.82 -6.96 -39.99
N ILE A 844 -45.33 -6.38 -38.89
CA ILE A 844 -46.67 -5.76 -38.79
C ILE A 844 -46.60 -4.49 -37.93
N THR A 845 -47.40 -3.51 -38.33
CA THR A 845 -47.51 -2.09 -38.00
C THR A 845 -48.34 -1.74 -36.74
N THR A 846 -48.21 -0.45 -36.38
CA THR A 846 -48.67 0.36 -35.24
C THR A 846 -50.16 0.36 -34.84
N SER A 847 -50.46 0.48 -33.54
CA SER A 847 -51.58 1.30 -33.01
C SER A 847 -51.37 1.72 -31.53
N SER A 848 -52.17 2.69 -31.09
CA SER A 848 -52.00 3.72 -30.05
C SER A 848 -52.21 3.35 -28.56
N ASN A 849 -51.64 4.18 -27.69
CA ASN A 849 -51.72 4.25 -26.20
C ASN A 849 -53.14 4.10 -25.61
N PRO A 850 -53.28 3.61 -24.35
CA PRO A 850 -53.29 4.56 -23.23
C PRO A 850 -52.43 4.15 -22.02
N THR A 851 -52.08 5.18 -21.25
CA THR A 851 -51.26 5.25 -20.04
C THR A 851 -51.73 4.33 -18.91
N PRO A 852 -50.81 3.61 -18.21
CA PRO A 852 -51.02 3.20 -16.83
C PRO A 852 -50.14 4.03 -15.89
N THR A 853 -50.80 4.84 -15.05
CA THR A 853 -50.24 5.37 -13.80
C THR A 853 -49.92 4.20 -12.86
N VAL A 854 -48.65 4.00 -12.53
CA VAL A 854 -48.22 3.07 -11.47
C VAL A 854 -47.93 3.89 -10.21
N SER A 855 -48.68 3.62 -9.15
CA SER A 855 -48.36 4.06 -7.78
C SER A 855 -47.06 3.38 -7.32
N GLY A 856 -45.97 4.14 -7.20
CA GLY A 856 -44.69 3.67 -6.67
C GLY A 856 -44.55 3.93 -5.17
N THR A 857 -43.94 2.97 -4.48
CA THR A 857 -43.44 3.07 -3.09
C THR A 857 -42.32 4.12 -3.00
N PRO A 858 -42.20 4.91 -1.92
CA PRO A 858 -41.07 5.85 -1.77
C PRO A 858 -39.73 5.10 -1.74
N GLY A 859 -38.82 5.41 -2.68
CA GLY A 859 -37.44 4.89 -2.68
C GLY A 859 -37.01 4.03 -3.88
N SER A 860 -37.88 3.73 -4.85
CA SER A 860 -37.51 2.97 -6.07
C SER A 860 -37.16 3.89 -7.25
N TYR A 861 -36.09 3.59 -8.00
CA TYR A 861 -35.74 4.31 -9.23
C TYR A 861 -36.43 3.68 -10.45
N ASN A 862 -36.90 4.53 -11.38
CA ASN A 862 -37.52 4.12 -12.63
C ASN A 862 -36.57 4.36 -13.79
N TYR A 863 -36.47 3.41 -14.71
CA TYR A 863 -35.77 3.62 -15.98
C TYR A 863 -36.48 4.68 -16.81
N MET A 864 -35.73 5.72 -17.21
CA MET A 864 -36.25 6.90 -17.90
C MET A 864 -35.98 6.89 -19.41
N GLY A 865 -35.10 6.00 -19.89
CA GLY A 865 -34.72 5.90 -21.30
C GLY A 865 -33.24 6.17 -21.56
N CYS A 866 -32.89 6.15 -22.85
CA CYS A 866 -31.56 6.47 -23.35
C CYS A 866 -31.46 7.96 -23.73
N PHE A 867 -30.35 8.60 -23.40
CA PHE A 867 -30.12 10.02 -23.64
C PHE A 867 -28.70 10.26 -24.16
N SER A 868 -28.51 11.37 -24.89
CA SER A 868 -27.17 11.81 -25.28
C SER A 868 -26.45 12.47 -24.10
N ASP A 869 -25.19 12.13 -23.88
CA ASP A 869 -24.29 12.89 -23.00
C ASP A 869 -23.65 14.09 -23.73
N LEU A 870 -22.98 14.94 -22.96
CA LEU A 870 -22.33 16.14 -23.46
C LEU A 870 -21.14 15.84 -24.37
N SER A 871 -20.91 16.69 -25.38
CA SER A 871 -19.74 16.59 -26.25
C SER A 871 -18.41 16.71 -25.49
N SER A 872 -18.40 17.43 -24.36
CA SER A 872 -17.30 17.52 -23.40
C SER A 872 -17.85 17.47 -21.97
N GLY A 873 -17.25 16.64 -21.11
CA GLY A 873 -17.77 16.36 -19.77
C GLY A 873 -18.92 15.34 -19.75
N HIS A 874 -19.65 15.33 -18.64
CA HIS A 874 -20.75 14.40 -18.33
C HIS A 874 -21.92 15.14 -17.66
N ALA A 875 -23.16 14.70 -17.93
CA ALA A 875 -24.37 15.32 -17.42
C ALA A 875 -24.56 15.14 -15.90
N LEU A 876 -23.98 14.10 -15.30
CA LEU A 876 -23.91 13.88 -13.85
C LEU A 876 -22.45 13.59 -13.41
N PRO A 877 -22.10 13.78 -12.12
CA PRO A 877 -20.82 13.38 -11.56
C PRO A 877 -20.60 11.86 -11.55
N LEU A 878 -19.37 11.41 -11.80
CA LEU A 878 -18.99 9.99 -11.71
C LEU A 878 -19.01 9.55 -10.23
N LEU A 879 -19.70 8.45 -9.95
CA LEU A 879 -19.72 7.84 -8.62
C LEU A 879 -18.65 6.75 -8.50
N PHE A 880 -18.61 5.82 -9.45
CA PHE A 880 -17.59 4.78 -9.53
C PHE A 880 -17.50 4.19 -10.94
N ARG A 881 -16.35 3.55 -11.23
CA ARG A 881 -16.06 2.91 -12.51
C ARG A 881 -15.35 1.57 -12.30
N ASN A 882 -15.99 0.45 -12.63
CA ASN A 882 -15.38 -0.89 -12.61
C ASN A 882 -16.21 -1.90 -13.41
N ASN A 883 -15.65 -3.08 -13.68
CA ASN A 883 -16.30 -4.12 -14.49
C ASN A 883 -17.48 -4.81 -13.79
N SER A 884 -17.80 -4.46 -12.55
CA SER A 884 -18.96 -4.98 -11.82
C SER A 884 -20.21 -4.12 -11.99
N VAL A 885 -20.13 -2.97 -12.68
CA VAL A 885 -21.27 -2.07 -12.88
C VAL A 885 -22.44 -2.81 -13.54
N THR A 886 -23.57 -2.76 -12.85
CA THR A 886 -24.92 -3.03 -13.34
C THR A 886 -25.83 -1.87 -12.92
N PRO A 887 -27.01 -1.69 -13.53
CA PRO A 887 -27.98 -0.71 -13.04
C PRO A 887 -28.34 -0.91 -11.57
N GLU A 888 -28.47 -2.16 -11.13
CA GLU A 888 -28.82 -2.52 -9.75
C GLU A 888 -27.68 -2.19 -8.77
N LEU A 889 -26.42 -2.42 -9.17
CA LEU A 889 -25.27 -2.02 -8.34
C LEU A 889 -25.18 -0.49 -8.22
N CYS A 890 -25.44 0.23 -9.32
CA CYS A 890 -25.46 1.69 -9.33
C CYS A 890 -26.62 2.24 -8.48
N GLU A 891 -27.81 1.64 -8.58
CA GLU A 891 -28.98 1.95 -7.75
C GLU A 891 -28.70 1.66 -6.27
N ALA A 892 -28.13 0.50 -5.95
CA ALA A 892 -27.80 0.11 -4.59
C ALA A 892 -26.78 1.09 -3.98
N TYR A 893 -25.78 1.49 -4.75
CA TYR A 893 -24.81 2.49 -4.32
C TYR A 893 -25.48 3.84 -4.06
N VAL A 894 -26.27 4.36 -5.01
CA VAL A 894 -26.99 5.63 -4.88
C VAL A 894 -27.98 5.62 -3.71
N SER A 895 -28.73 4.53 -3.56
CA SER A 895 -29.65 4.32 -2.45
C SER A 895 -28.90 4.23 -1.13
N SER A 896 -27.70 3.63 -1.10
CA SER A 896 -26.86 3.61 0.11
C SER A 896 -26.44 5.02 0.55
N LEU A 897 -26.28 5.97 -0.39
CA LEU A 897 -25.90 7.35 -0.06
C LEU A 897 -27.01 8.08 0.72
N ALA A 898 -28.27 7.77 0.44
CA ALA A 898 -29.42 8.31 1.18
C ALA A 898 -29.49 7.79 2.63
N HIS A 899 -28.78 6.69 2.94
CA HIS A 899 -28.74 6.05 4.25
C HIS A 899 -27.39 6.25 4.95
N LYS A 900 -26.51 7.12 4.44
CA LYS A 900 -25.23 7.45 5.08
C LYS A 900 -25.42 8.45 6.24
N PRO A 901 -24.45 8.53 7.17
CA PRO A 901 -24.47 9.49 8.30
C PRO A 901 -24.62 10.97 7.89
N THR A 902 -24.18 11.34 6.68
CA THR A 902 -24.58 12.56 5.98
C THR A 902 -25.40 12.13 4.77
N PRO A 903 -26.75 12.18 4.84
CA PRO A 903 -27.59 11.68 3.77
C PRO A 903 -27.40 12.48 2.49
N THR A 904 -26.87 11.83 1.45
CA THR A 904 -26.80 12.40 0.12
C THR A 904 -27.88 11.74 -0.73
N VAL A 905 -28.99 12.43 -0.93
CA VAL A 905 -30.09 11.96 -1.78
C VAL A 905 -29.80 12.37 -3.22
N LEU A 906 -29.56 11.41 -4.10
CA LEU A 906 -29.35 11.65 -5.53
C LEU A 906 -30.59 11.19 -6.31
N PRO A 907 -31.54 12.08 -6.66
CA PRO A 907 -32.73 11.74 -7.44
C PRO A 907 -32.44 11.14 -8.82
N TYR A 908 -31.22 11.32 -9.35
CA TYR A 908 -30.83 10.83 -10.67
C TYR A 908 -29.53 10.03 -10.60
N TYR A 909 -29.52 8.91 -11.33
CA TYR A 909 -28.29 8.21 -11.67
C TYR A 909 -28.37 7.67 -13.10
N TYR A 910 -27.22 7.50 -13.74
CA TYR A 910 -27.17 6.79 -15.02
C TYR A 910 -25.93 5.91 -15.10
N VAL A 911 -26.00 4.94 -16.02
CA VAL A 911 -24.88 4.07 -16.34
C VAL A 911 -24.40 4.32 -17.77
N GLU A 912 -23.08 4.37 -17.94
CA GLU A 912 -22.39 4.65 -19.22
C GLU A 912 -21.27 3.65 -19.51
N TYR A 913 -20.94 3.48 -20.80
CA TYR A 913 -19.69 2.91 -21.31
C TYR A 913 -19.25 1.59 -20.65
N HIS A 914 -20.16 0.62 -20.59
CA HIS A 914 -20.01 -0.71 -19.97
C HIS A 914 -19.78 -0.74 -18.45
N ARG A 915 -19.07 0.23 -17.87
CA ARG A 915 -18.45 0.07 -16.54
C ARG A 915 -18.57 1.30 -15.64
N GLU A 916 -19.45 2.23 -15.95
CA GLU A 916 -19.48 3.55 -15.29
C GLU A 916 -20.85 3.82 -14.68
N CYS A 917 -20.84 4.31 -13.44
CA CYS A 917 -22.02 4.72 -12.70
C CYS A 917 -21.87 6.20 -12.31
N TYR A 918 -22.85 7.01 -12.68
CA TYR A 918 -22.92 8.44 -12.44
C TYR A 918 -24.16 8.78 -11.63
N GLY A 919 -24.14 9.84 -10.82
CA GLY A 919 -25.30 10.27 -10.06
C GLY A 919 -25.17 11.66 -9.46
N GLY A 920 -26.30 12.35 -9.34
CA GLY A 920 -26.36 13.74 -8.90
C GLY A 920 -27.75 14.19 -8.51
N SER A 921 -27.82 15.35 -7.86
CA SER A 921 -29.08 16.01 -7.48
C SER A 921 -29.71 16.82 -8.62
N SER A 922 -28.93 17.18 -9.63
CA SER A 922 -29.36 17.89 -10.82
C SER A 922 -28.41 17.60 -11.99
N PHE A 923 -28.92 17.67 -13.22
CA PHE A 923 -28.07 17.58 -14.42
C PHE A 923 -27.35 18.90 -14.71
N SER A 924 -26.15 18.80 -15.27
CA SER A 924 -25.35 19.95 -15.72
C SER A 924 -25.21 19.97 -17.25
N PHE A 925 -26.31 20.09 -17.99
CA PHE A 925 -26.24 20.13 -19.47
C PHE A 925 -25.69 21.44 -20.05
N GLY A 926 -25.46 22.47 -19.23
CA GLY A 926 -25.07 23.81 -19.69
C GLY A 926 -26.15 24.43 -20.58
N SER A 927 -25.76 24.97 -21.75
CA SER A 927 -26.68 25.46 -22.79
C SER A 927 -27.10 24.39 -23.81
N SER A 928 -26.73 23.12 -23.59
CA SER A 928 -27.04 22.02 -24.52
C SER A 928 -28.47 21.54 -24.35
N ALA A 929 -29.15 21.23 -25.47
CA ALA A 929 -30.48 20.64 -25.42
C ALA A 929 -30.43 19.20 -24.91
N ILE A 930 -31.40 18.81 -24.10
CA ILE A 930 -31.54 17.42 -23.65
C ILE A 930 -32.14 16.60 -24.79
N THR A 931 -31.43 15.56 -25.23
CA THR A 931 -31.85 14.75 -26.37
C THR A 931 -32.10 13.31 -25.92
N SER A 932 -33.33 12.84 -26.09
CA SER A 932 -33.67 11.43 -25.87
C SER A 932 -33.37 10.65 -27.15
N LEU A 933 -32.74 9.48 -26.99
CA LEU A 933 -32.34 8.60 -28.07
C LEU A 933 -33.24 7.37 -28.08
N VAL A 934 -33.79 7.04 -29.24
CA VAL A 934 -34.66 5.87 -29.45
C VAL A 934 -34.17 5.06 -30.65
N GLY A 935 -34.54 3.79 -30.75
CA GLY A 935 -34.11 2.92 -31.86
C GLY A 935 -33.09 1.87 -31.44
N THR A 936 -32.85 0.89 -32.32
CA THR A 936 -32.11 -0.34 -31.99
C THR A 936 -30.61 -0.12 -31.72
N LYS A 937 -30.07 1.06 -32.06
CA LYS A 937 -28.66 1.41 -31.84
C LYS A 937 -28.44 2.35 -30.65
N ALA A 938 -29.50 2.86 -30.02
CA ALA A 938 -29.39 3.74 -28.87
C ALA A 938 -29.02 2.95 -27.60
N CYS A 939 -28.01 3.40 -26.86
CA CYS A 939 -27.55 2.82 -25.60
C CYS A 939 -27.32 1.31 -25.66
N SER A 940 -26.73 0.82 -26.76
CA SER A 940 -26.64 -0.61 -27.03
C SER A 940 -25.50 -1.34 -26.32
N MET A 941 -24.59 -0.63 -25.64
CA MET A 941 -23.46 -1.26 -24.92
C MET A 941 -23.97 -1.97 -23.67
N VAL A 942 -23.40 -3.16 -23.43
CA VAL A 942 -23.78 -4.02 -22.31
C VAL A 942 -23.03 -3.61 -21.05
N CYS A 943 -23.71 -3.54 -19.91
CA CYS A 943 -23.06 -3.40 -18.62
C CYS A 943 -22.12 -4.59 -18.35
N SER A 944 -20.84 -4.34 -18.10
CA SER A 944 -19.83 -5.37 -17.85
C SER A 944 -20.23 -6.32 -16.73
N GLY A 945 -20.84 -5.81 -15.66
CA GLY A 945 -21.29 -6.61 -14.53
C GLY A 945 -22.53 -7.45 -14.82
N SER A 946 -23.20 -7.22 -15.96
CA SER A 946 -24.41 -7.94 -16.38
C SER A 946 -24.14 -9.00 -17.45
N ILE A 947 -22.89 -9.13 -17.93
CA ILE A 947 -22.53 -10.15 -18.92
C ILE A 947 -22.60 -11.54 -18.26
N GLY A 948 -23.56 -12.36 -18.68
CA GLY A 948 -23.74 -13.73 -18.18
C GLY A 948 -24.58 -13.84 -16.90
N ALA A 949 -25.17 -12.74 -16.41
CA ALA A 949 -26.04 -12.75 -15.24
C ALA A 949 -27.33 -13.55 -15.51
N GLN A 950 -27.45 -14.72 -14.88
CA GLN A 950 -28.59 -15.65 -15.06
C GLN A 950 -29.89 -15.13 -14.43
N VAL A 951 -29.80 -14.22 -13.46
CA VAL A 951 -30.93 -13.79 -12.62
C VAL A 951 -31.52 -12.45 -13.06
N THR A 952 -30.69 -11.48 -13.45
CA THR A 952 -31.13 -10.12 -13.83
C THR A 952 -31.10 -9.88 -15.35
N GLY A 953 -30.49 -10.79 -16.12
CA GLY A 953 -30.31 -10.62 -17.56
C GLY A 953 -29.24 -9.60 -17.93
N THR A 954 -28.97 -9.49 -19.24
CA THR A 954 -27.95 -8.60 -19.78
C THR A 954 -28.44 -7.15 -19.85
N ALA A 955 -28.13 -6.34 -18.84
CA ALA A 955 -28.48 -4.92 -18.83
C ALA A 955 -27.60 -4.07 -19.76
N LYS A 956 -28.12 -2.90 -20.16
CA LYS A 956 -27.46 -1.95 -21.04
C LYS A 956 -26.95 -0.73 -20.27
N CYS A 957 -25.71 -0.33 -20.53
CA CYS A 957 -25.00 0.76 -19.85
C CYS A 957 -24.73 1.93 -20.80
N GLY A 958 -25.63 2.26 -21.73
CA GLY A 958 -25.36 3.39 -22.64
C GLY A 958 -24.38 3.07 -23.78
N GLY A 959 -23.54 4.05 -24.15
CA GLY A 959 -22.65 4.06 -25.30
C GLY A 959 -21.69 5.26 -25.26
N SER A 960 -20.85 5.44 -26.29
CA SER A 960 -20.01 6.65 -26.38
C SER A 960 -20.92 7.88 -26.48
N LYS A 961 -20.95 8.71 -25.43
CA LYS A 961 -21.84 9.89 -25.32
C LYS A 961 -23.33 9.53 -25.31
N GLU A 962 -23.66 8.36 -24.76
CA GLU A 962 -25.03 7.91 -24.59
C GLU A 962 -25.17 7.23 -23.23
N PHE A 963 -26.20 7.54 -22.45
CA PHE A 963 -26.39 6.91 -21.14
C PHE A 963 -27.82 6.44 -20.93
N ASN A 964 -27.96 5.39 -20.12
CA ASN A 964 -29.26 4.90 -19.66
C ASN A 964 -29.59 5.52 -18.30
N LEU A 965 -30.65 6.33 -18.26
CA LEU A 965 -31.02 7.14 -17.11
C LEU A 965 -32.05 6.46 -16.20
N TYR A 966 -31.91 6.68 -14.89
CA TYR A 966 -32.84 6.24 -13.87
C TYR A 966 -33.17 7.40 -12.90
N ALA A 967 -34.43 7.52 -12.48
CA ALA A 967 -34.91 8.58 -11.61
C ALA A 967 -35.84 8.09 -10.49
N ALA A 968 -35.73 8.65 -9.29
CA ALA A 968 -36.52 8.26 -8.13
C ALA A 968 -38.03 8.49 -8.31
N GLY A 969 -38.87 7.53 -7.90
CA GLY A 969 -40.33 7.62 -7.97
C GLY A 969 -40.92 8.68 -7.06
N GLY A 970 -41.69 9.61 -7.63
CA GLY A 970 -42.42 10.67 -6.90
C GLY A 970 -41.94 12.11 -7.14
N LEU A 971 -40.84 12.33 -7.87
CA LEU A 971 -40.29 13.66 -8.14
C LEU A 971 -39.70 13.76 -9.55
N VAL A 972 -40.51 13.98 -10.59
CA VAL A 972 -39.94 14.59 -11.81
C VAL A 972 -40.97 15.41 -12.58
N SER A 973 -40.93 16.74 -12.43
CA SER A 973 -41.33 17.66 -13.48
C SER A 973 -40.09 17.97 -14.32
N TRP A 974 -40.04 17.45 -15.55
CA TRP A 974 -39.00 17.78 -16.51
C TRP A 974 -39.23 19.19 -17.07
N ALA A 975 -38.45 20.17 -16.64
CA ALA A 975 -38.42 21.51 -17.24
C ALA A 975 -37.42 21.53 -18.41
N GLY A 976 -37.77 20.90 -19.53
CA GLY A 976 -36.95 20.94 -20.73
C GLY A 976 -37.65 20.29 -21.93
N VAL A 977 -37.67 20.97 -23.07
CA VAL A 977 -38.19 20.42 -24.33
C VAL A 977 -37.19 19.36 -24.83
N ALA A 978 -37.44 18.09 -24.55
CA ALA A 978 -36.62 17.00 -25.03
C ALA A 978 -36.83 16.82 -26.54
N THR A 979 -35.75 16.89 -27.32
CA THR A 979 -35.80 16.55 -28.75
C THR A 979 -35.56 15.04 -28.88
N THR A 980 -36.39 14.33 -29.64
CA THR A 980 -36.24 12.87 -29.82
C THR A 980 -35.47 12.59 -31.11
N VAL A 981 -34.41 11.79 -31.03
CA VAL A 981 -33.59 11.40 -32.19
C VAL A 981 -33.55 9.87 -32.29
N THR A 982 -33.89 9.34 -33.46
CA THR A 982 -33.83 7.90 -33.73
C THR A 982 -32.42 7.49 -34.20
N LYS A 983 -31.80 6.50 -33.56
CA LYS A 983 -30.47 5.94 -33.88
C LYS A 983 -30.52 4.53 -34.45
#